data_AF-A0A3M2BL63-F1
#
_entry.id   AF-A0A3M2BL63-F1
#
_cell.length_a   1.000
_cell.length_b   1.000
_cell.length_c   1.000
_cell.angle_alpha   90.00
_cell.angle_beta   90.00
_cell.angle_gamma   90.00
#
_symmetry.space_group_name_H-M   'P 1'
#
loop_
_entity.id
_entity.type
_entity.pdbx_description
1 polymer ?
#
loop_
_entity_poly.entity_id
_entity_poly.type
_entity_poly.pdbx_seq_one_letter_code
_entity_poly.pdbx_strand_id
1 'polypeptide(L)'
;MTGGRRRGFFAVVLVAAPAGVALVAAPGAALDPPHNSVNSINCTSCHMPHHAPGLTLTAVAGNANLCMSCHNPAGLAAARPFHDADQAFPGLRGTSHRWDSGPSGHLEAALTNASSGRVESAGIFTGRIEQTYAITITSTGDVGSATFGWVASDGASGAGTTGPSVAIGDGLSLAFEAGSTSPHFVLGDRWTLYVRSDLRPPDPADPFEAPLIRNVAEGKVTCSSCHNQHDQSEQPFDPAAPAYGGDGTGWGRHYQRVENATNGMCKVCHSARDVQSASQGSHPVGVPIPAGDFRPPSLLPLDAVAGEVQCTTCHAPHFADSGGANGGQGDGYILRAGMGELCYECHTLADREGASHLDPSTGALFPGGQYGSSFPAHAPDKRGFCVNCHWPHGWPDDGAPAQDYPRLWVERYDVADDGTDPDDAEDLCFTCHDGSPASTNLRDEFAEGTNGASIFHHPVADSEQSAGRSVECVDCHNPHRARSDNKLAGVTGVDLAGDPVGPGTAVDREIAEYELCFKCHGDAWNAARPETTNKRLDFQPGNSAFHPVTAAGRNRSANLAGQLLGGLTPTSTIRCTDCHNNPATADAFGPARNSTASPQGPHGSTHASIRRAAYWTDLLGPAGWQRANFELCFLCHDPARLVEARRFDDGASTNFYDDVEGEDNLHWLHLEDRADKSRATCKNCHFNVHSNVAADTTQYRIDGVLFTTPPDDVKTHLISFSPDVQPFGGRARPEWSIDTTTRRRQCFLSCHGFDMEGFPYRPDSGDDDPTVP
;
A
#
# COMPACT_ATOMS: atom_id res chain seq x y z
N MET A 1 65.40 -38.90 10.02
CA MET A 1 66.62 -39.41 9.33
C MET A 1 67.45 -38.21 8.91
N THR A 2 68.67 -38.23 9.39
CA THR A 2 69.79 -37.27 9.29
C THR A 2 69.91 -36.44 8.01
N GLY A 3 69.89 -35.11 8.19
CA GLY A 3 70.59 -34.16 7.32
C GLY A 3 72.02 -33.93 7.80
N GLY A 4 72.94 -33.70 6.87
CA GLY A 4 74.31 -33.30 7.17
C GLY A 4 74.88 -32.42 6.06
N ARG A 5 75.58 -31.36 6.44
CA ARG A 5 77.02 -31.16 6.16
C ARG A 5 77.50 -29.81 6.72
N ARG A 6 78.81 -29.78 6.94
CA ARG A 6 79.61 -28.92 7.82
C ARG A 6 80.46 -27.93 7.01
N ARG A 7 80.84 -26.82 7.69
CA ARG A 7 82.06 -25.97 7.56
C ARG A 7 82.12 -25.11 6.28
N GLY A 8 82.39 -23.79 6.28
CA GLY A 8 83.05 -22.85 7.20
C GLY A 8 84.26 -22.24 6.48
N PHE A 9 84.44 -20.90 6.43
CA PHE A 9 85.72 -20.16 6.31
C PHE A 9 85.49 -18.63 6.25
N PHE A 10 86.14 -17.89 7.17
CA PHE A 10 86.60 -16.49 7.04
C PHE A 10 87.83 -16.49 6.10
N ALA A 11 88.33 -15.46 5.41
CA ALA A 11 88.13 -14.04 5.18
C ALA A 11 88.95 -13.69 3.90
N VAL A 12 88.78 -12.53 3.25
CA VAL A 12 89.89 -11.66 2.76
C VAL A 12 89.29 -10.36 2.21
N VAL A 13 89.90 -9.27 2.67
CA VAL A 13 89.72 -7.86 2.33
C VAL A 13 90.31 -7.58 0.95
N LEU A 14 89.60 -6.82 0.11
CA LEU A 14 90.16 -6.15 -1.06
C LEU A 14 89.65 -4.70 -1.09
N VAL A 15 90.61 -3.79 -1.01
CA VAL A 15 90.47 -2.33 -1.02
C VAL A 15 90.26 -1.84 -2.46
N ALA A 16 89.27 -0.99 -2.70
CA ALA A 16 89.18 -0.15 -3.89
C ALA A 16 88.55 1.22 -3.55
N ALA A 17 89.11 2.26 -4.20
CA ALA A 17 88.99 3.69 -3.96
C ALA A 17 87.57 4.29 -4.17
N PRO A 18 87.29 5.55 -3.75
CA PRO A 18 85.94 6.09 -3.71
C PRO A 18 85.51 6.57 -5.09
N ALA A 19 84.47 5.96 -5.65
CA ALA A 19 83.69 6.56 -6.73
C ALA A 19 82.67 7.50 -6.08
N GLY A 20 82.76 8.80 -6.40
CA GLY A 20 81.78 9.79 -6.00
C GLY A 20 80.39 9.40 -6.48
N VAL A 21 79.55 8.95 -5.56
CA VAL A 21 78.11 8.86 -5.78
C VAL A 21 77.58 10.28 -5.68
N ALA A 22 77.33 10.90 -6.83
CA ALA A 22 76.41 12.01 -6.88
C ALA A 22 75.06 11.51 -6.36
N LEU A 23 74.70 11.89 -5.13
CA LEU A 23 73.31 11.85 -4.70
C LEU A 23 72.55 12.83 -5.59
N VAL A 24 72.04 12.33 -6.71
CA VAL A 24 70.88 12.91 -7.35
C VAL A 24 69.73 12.60 -6.40
N ALA A 25 69.42 13.56 -5.52
CA ALA A 25 68.12 13.58 -4.87
C ALA A 25 67.09 13.63 -6.01
N ALA A 26 66.45 12.51 -6.32
CA ALA A 26 65.22 12.54 -7.07
C ALA A 26 64.25 13.38 -6.21
N PRO A 27 63.70 14.49 -6.73
CA PRO A 27 62.58 15.11 -6.07
C PRO A 27 61.48 14.05 -6.10
N GLY A 28 61.13 13.49 -4.94
CA GLY A 28 59.86 12.82 -4.76
C GLY A 28 58.77 13.86 -4.97
N ALA A 29 58.43 14.13 -6.23
CA ALA A 29 57.29 14.92 -6.58
C ALA A 29 56.08 14.11 -6.13
N ALA A 30 55.36 14.63 -5.15
CA ALA A 30 54.00 14.24 -4.85
C ALA A 30 53.18 14.41 -6.16
N LEU A 31 53.07 13.33 -6.92
CA LEU A 31 52.26 13.20 -8.14
C LEU A 31 50.88 12.60 -7.81
N ASP A 32 50.61 12.38 -6.52
CA ASP A 32 49.31 11.99 -6.00
C ASP A 32 48.33 13.16 -6.15
N PRO A 33 47.15 12.95 -6.72
CA PRO A 33 46.11 13.96 -6.76
C PRO A 33 45.79 14.53 -5.35
N PRO A 34 45.49 15.84 -5.24
CA PRO A 34 45.14 16.75 -6.29
C PRO A 34 46.38 17.43 -6.87
N HIS A 35 47.59 17.02 -6.43
CA HIS A 35 48.84 17.57 -6.91
C HIS A 35 48.99 17.23 -8.39
N ASN A 36 48.97 18.27 -9.20
CA ASN A 36 49.00 18.14 -10.64
C ASN A 36 49.91 19.23 -11.20
N SER A 37 51.02 18.81 -11.81
CA SER A 37 51.97 19.72 -12.46
C SER A 37 51.36 20.46 -13.66
N VAL A 38 50.32 19.91 -14.29
CA VAL A 38 49.55 20.55 -15.37
C VAL A 38 48.67 21.68 -14.83
N ASN A 39 48.08 21.51 -13.64
CA ASN A 39 47.20 22.50 -13.02
C ASN A 39 47.91 23.35 -11.95
N SER A 40 49.23 23.17 -11.76
CA SER A 40 50.06 23.85 -10.75
C SER A 40 49.58 23.74 -9.30
N ILE A 41 48.84 22.67 -8.97
CA ILE A 41 48.39 22.41 -7.59
C ILE A 41 49.54 21.74 -6.83
N ASN A 42 49.97 22.35 -5.73
CA ASN A 42 51.03 21.84 -4.85
C ASN A 42 50.59 21.95 -3.38
N CYS A 43 51.41 21.46 -2.44
CA CYS A 43 51.07 21.46 -1.02
C CYS A 43 50.66 22.84 -0.51
N THR A 44 51.31 23.91 -0.96
CA THR A 44 51.03 25.29 -0.53
C THR A 44 49.79 25.91 -1.18
N SER A 45 49.22 25.25 -2.18
CA SER A 45 47.90 25.60 -2.71
C SER A 45 46.79 25.35 -1.68
N CYS A 46 46.98 24.34 -0.82
CA CYS A 46 45.99 23.95 0.19
C CYS A 46 46.46 24.26 1.62
N HIS A 47 47.76 24.12 1.88
CA HIS A 47 48.35 24.23 3.21
C HIS A 47 49.15 25.51 3.40
N MET A 48 49.05 26.09 4.60
CA MET A 48 49.88 27.22 5.01
C MET A 48 50.88 26.77 6.10
N PRO A 49 52.20 26.72 5.81
CA PRO A 49 53.19 26.20 6.76
C PRO A 49 53.38 27.04 8.04
N HIS A 50 53.03 28.34 8.01
CA HIS A 50 53.16 29.27 9.12
C HIS A 50 51.94 30.19 9.17
N HIS A 51 51.37 30.43 10.36
CA HIS A 51 50.19 31.27 10.58
C HIS A 51 48.90 30.77 9.88
N ALA A 52 48.73 29.45 9.78
CA ALA A 52 47.52 28.87 9.20
C ALA A 52 46.25 29.37 9.91
N PRO A 53 45.24 29.85 9.17
CA PRO A 53 43.94 30.21 9.73
C PRO A 53 43.16 28.98 10.23
N GLY A 54 42.58 29.09 11.42
CA GLY A 54 41.74 28.04 12.02
C GLY A 54 42.53 26.96 12.78
N LEU A 55 41.90 25.81 13.02
CA LEU A 55 42.47 24.70 13.80
C LEU A 55 43.26 23.68 12.95
N THR A 56 43.33 23.89 11.64
CA THR A 56 43.97 23.00 10.67
C THR A 56 45.04 23.73 9.86
N LEU A 57 45.97 22.99 9.25
CA LEU A 57 47.02 23.54 8.38
C LEU A 57 46.46 24.00 7.03
N THR A 58 45.40 24.78 6.98
CA THR A 58 44.74 25.19 5.71
C THR A 58 45.10 26.63 5.35
N ALA A 59 45.13 26.96 4.05
CA ALA A 59 45.37 28.33 3.58
C ALA A 59 44.17 29.26 3.78
N VAL A 60 42.99 28.68 3.99
CA VAL A 60 41.71 29.35 4.25
C VAL A 60 41.14 28.82 5.55
N ALA A 61 40.41 29.65 6.31
CA ALA A 61 39.73 29.22 7.53
C ALA A 61 38.60 28.22 7.18
N GLY A 62 38.73 26.97 7.67
CA GLY A 62 37.73 25.91 7.49
C GLY A 62 37.92 25.07 6.22
N ASN A 63 37.62 23.78 6.32
CA ASN A 63 37.79 22.80 5.24
C ASN A 63 36.92 23.12 4.01
N ALA A 64 35.63 23.37 4.20
CA ALA A 64 34.70 23.65 3.11
C ALA A 64 35.10 24.91 2.31
N ASN A 65 35.49 25.99 2.99
CA ASN A 65 35.96 27.23 2.35
C ASN A 65 37.22 27.01 1.51
N LEU A 66 38.14 26.15 1.98
CA LEU A 66 39.31 25.78 1.20
C LEU A 66 38.91 25.06 -0.09
N CYS A 67 38.02 24.06 -0.02
CA CYS A 67 37.53 23.35 -1.19
C CYS A 67 36.79 24.27 -2.17
N MET A 68 35.87 25.10 -1.67
CA MET A 68 35.08 26.05 -2.46
C MET A 68 35.93 27.18 -3.09
N SER A 69 37.12 27.47 -2.56
CA SER A 69 38.06 28.41 -3.20
C SER A 69 38.54 27.95 -4.59
N CYS A 70 38.49 26.64 -4.84
CA CYS A 70 38.72 26.04 -6.16
C CYS A 70 37.42 25.70 -6.88
N HIS A 71 36.43 25.19 -6.14
CA HIS A 71 35.10 24.79 -6.64
C HIS A 71 34.13 25.97 -6.69
N ASN A 72 34.50 27.02 -7.41
CA ASN A 72 33.62 28.15 -7.71
C ASN A 72 33.70 28.48 -9.21
N PRO A 73 32.77 29.27 -9.75
CA PRO A 73 32.70 29.53 -11.20
C PRO A 73 33.95 30.19 -11.81
N ALA A 74 34.81 30.81 -11.00
CA ALA A 74 36.07 31.42 -11.44
C ALA A 74 37.32 30.64 -10.99
N GLY A 75 37.14 29.53 -10.27
CA GLY A 75 38.21 28.74 -9.68
C GLY A 75 38.75 27.65 -10.60
N LEU A 76 39.81 26.95 -10.15
CA LEU A 76 40.47 25.89 -10.92
C LEU A 76 39.55 24.68 -11.19
N ALA A 77 38.49 24.51 -10.40
CA ALA A 77 37.50 23.44 -10.54
C ALA A 77 36.11 23.98 -10.96
N ALA A 78 36.08 25.04 -11.77
CA ALA A 78 34.86 25.72 -12.22
C ALA A 78 33.84 24.83 -12.97
N ALA A 79 34.23 23.63 -13.41
CA ALA A 79 33.30 22.68 -14.04
C ALA A 79 32.31 22.04 -13.03
N ARG A 80 32.58 22.11 -11.73
CA ARG A 80 31.74 21.61 -10.65
C ARG A 80 31.76 22.60 -9.47
N PRO A 81 31.17 23.79 -9.62
CA PRO A 81 31.15 24.77 -8.54
C PRO A 81 30.18 24.32 -7.44
N PHE A 82 30.54 24.57 -6.19
CA PHE A 82 29.65 24.40 -5.04
C PHE A 82 29.35 25.76 -4.42
N HIS A 83 28.11 25.94 -4.01
CA HIS A 83 27.63 27.09 -3.27
C HIS A 83 26.92 26.64 -2.00
N ASP A 84 26.92 27.47 -0.95
CA ASP A 84 26.21 27.14 0.30
C ASP A 84 24.72 26.86 0.08
N ALA A 85 24.12 27.45 -0.96
CA ALA A 85 22.73 27.23 -1.35
C ALA A 85 22.46 25.81 -1.91
N ASP A 86 23.49 25.07 -2.33
CA ASP A 86 23.34 23.71 -2.82
C ASP A 86 23.11 22.71 -1.66
N GLN A 87 23.43 23.08 -0.42
CA GLN A 87 23.28 22.22 0.74
C GLN A 87 21.81 21.86 1.00
N ALA A 88 21.56 20.56 1.11
CA ALA A 88 20.24 20.00 1.25
C ALA A 88 19.62 20.31 2.62
N PHE A 89 18.37 20.72 2.56
CA PHE A 89 17.39 20.71 3.63
C PHE A 89 16.29 19.75 3.19
N PRO A 90 16.30 18.48 3.63
CA PRO A 90 15.36 17.46 3.13
C PRO A 90 13.90 17.91 3.27
N GLY A 91 13.12 17.72 2.21
CA GLY A 91 11.72 18.17 2.10
C GLY A 91 11.55 19.65 1.76
N LEU A 92 12.63 20.44 1.68
CA LEU A 92 12.56 21.88 1.48
C LEU A 92 13.32 22.35 0.23
N ARG A 93 14.64 22.14 0.18
CA ARG A 93 15.52 22.67 -0.88
C ARG A 93 16.89 22.02 -0.90
N GLY A 94 17.66 22.31 -1.94
CA GLY A 94 19.07 21.94 -2.08
C GLY A 94 19.25 20.66 -2.89
N THR A 95 20.41 20.55 -3.51
CA THR A 95 20.74 19.49 -4.48
C THR A 95 21.93 18.62 -4.04
N SER A 96 22.58 18.97 -2.95
CA SER A 96 23.80 18.32 -2.50
C SER A 96 23.75 18.04 -1.01
N HIS A 97 24.32 16.92 -0.59
CA HIS A 97 24.48 16.56 0.81
C HIS A 97 25.16 17.69 1.57
N ARG A 98 24.69 17.93 2.78
CA ARG A 98 25.17 19.01 3.63
C ARG A 98 26.58 18.74 4.18
N TRP A 99 27.42 19.76 4.27
CA TRP A 99 28.83 19.67 4.72
C TRP A 99 29.15 20.58 5.91
N ASP A 100 28.15 20.84 6.75
CA ASP A 100 28.26 21.65 7.97
C ASP A 100 27.30 21.18 9.08
N SER A 101 26.94 19.90 9.07
CA SER A 101 25.95 19.30 9.98
C SER A 101 26.41 17.96 10.54
N GLY A 102 25.82 17.57 11.67
CA GLY A 102 26.04 16.27 12.30
C GLY A 102 24.78 15.76 13.00
N PRO A 103 24.92 14.81 13.93
CA PRO A 103 23.79 14.30 14.72
C PRO A 103 23.09 15.35 15.59
N SER A 104 23.74 16.49 15.87
CA SER A 104 23.14 17.64 16.54
C SER A 104 22.37 18.57 15.59
N GLY A 105 22.30 18.24 14.30
CA GLY A 105 21.61 19.03 13.28
C GLY A 105 22.39 20.24 12.77
N HIS A 106 21.71 21.03 11.94
CA HIS A 106 22.22 22.28 11.36
C HIS A 106 21.44 23.48 11.90
N LEU A 107 22.16 24.49 12.37
CA LEU A 107 21.58 25.73 12.83
C LEU A 107 21.71 26.83 11.77
N GLU A 108 20.57 27.32 11.28
CA GLU A 108 20.51 28.43 10.31
C GLU A 108 20.08 29.72 11.03
N ALA A 109 20.91 30.77 10.94
CA ALA A 109 20.57 32.09 11.45
C ALA A 109 19.67 32.84 10.46
N ALA A 110 18.66 33.56 10.97
CA ALA A 110 17.88 34.45 10.11
C ALA A 110 18.76 35.59 9.58
N LEU A 111 18.63 35.92 8.29
CA LEU A 111 19.41 36.98 7.63
C LEU A 111 19.25 38.38 8.24
N THR A 112 18.20 38.56 9.05
CA THR A 112 17.87 39.83 9.71
C THR A 112 18.47 39.96 11.11
N ASN A 113 19.16 38.93 11.61
CA ASN A 113 19.75 38.96 12.95
C ASN A 113 20.80 40.07 13.09
N ALA A 114 20.74 40.78 14.21
CA ALA A 114 21.71 41.82 14.59
C ALA A 114 22.72 41.33 15.64
N SER A 115 22.49 40.16 16.24
CA SER A 115 23.35 39.51 17.23
C SER A 115 24.72 39.23 16.63
N SER A 116 25.77 39.70 17.30
CA SER A 116 27.14 39.35 16.94
C SER A 116 27.58 38.03 17.56
N GLY A 117 26.85 37.54 18.56
CA GLY A 117 27.05 36.25 19.20
C GLY A 117 26.66 35.09 18.28
N ARG A 118 27.31 33.95 18.50
CA ARG A 118 27.11 32.74 17.71
C ARG A 118 26.34 31.71 18.53
N VAL A 119 25.51 30.93 17.85
CA VAL A 119 24.78 29.82 18.45
C VAL A 119 25.19 28.54 17.74
N GLU A 120 25.44 27.49 18.50
CA GLU A 120 25.73 26.15 18.00
C GLU A 120 24.82 25.10 18.62
N SER A 121 24.55 24.02 17.88
CA SER A 121 23.91 22.83 18.40
C SER A 121 24.93 21.74 18.74
N ALA A 122 24.70 21.06 19.86
CA ALA A 122 25.49 19.92 20.32
C ALA A 122 24.57 18.79 20.83
N GLY A 123 25.13 17.59 20.93
CA GLY A 123 24.40 16.38 21.33
C GLY A 123 24.07 15.48 20.14
N ILE A 124 23.14 14.55 20.35
CA ILE A 124 22.65 13.62 19.32
C ILE A 124 21.14 13.68 19.41
N PHE A 125 20.47 14.00 18.31
CA PHE A 125 19.02 13.97 18.27
C PHE A 125 18.53 12.53 18.47
N THR A 126 17.68 12.33 19.48
CA THR A 126 17.12 11.01 19.83
C THR A 126 15.69 10.82 19.36
N GLY A 127 15.07 11.83 18.74
CA GLY A 127 13.73 11.70 18.19
C GLY A 127 13.73 10.79 16.96
N ARG A 128 12.63 10.07 16.77
CA ARG A 128 12.44 9.16 15.63
C ARG A 128 11.89 9.83 14.38
N ILE A 129 11.31 11.01 14.56
CA ILE A 129 10.79 11.86 13.49
C ILE A 129 11.68 13.09 13.41
N GLU A 130 12.06 13.47 12.20
CA GLU A 130 12.82 14.70 11.98
C GLU A 130 12.07 15.94 12.48
N GLN A 131 12.78 16.88 13.09
CA GLN A 131 12.20 18.06 13.71
C GLN A 131 12.93 19.34 13.29
N THR A 132 12.24 20.46 13.45
CA THR A 132 12.81 21.80 13.41
C THR A 132 12.56 22.52 14.72
N TYR A 133 13.53 23.29 15.22
CA TYR A 133 13.37 24.12 16.41
C TYR A 133 13.56 25.59 16.05
N ALA A 134 12.51 26.38 16.23
CA ALA A 134 12.54 27.83 16.09
C ALA A 134 13.02 28.47 17.40
N ILE A 135 14.24 28.97 17.43
CA ILE A 135 14.91 29.58 18.58
C ILE A 135 14.83 31.09 18.46
N THR A 136 14.34 31.80 19.48
CA THR A 136 14.17 33.26 19.47
C THR A 136 14.77 33.89 20.73
N ILE A 137 15.58 34.95 20.60
CA ILE A 137 16.01 35.74 21.76
C ILE A 137 14.82 36.51 22.32
N THR A 138 14.55 36.32 23.61
CA THR A 138 13.44 36.94 24.35
C THR A 138 13.90 38.09 25.25
N SER A 139 15.21 38.25 25.49
CA SER A 139 15.78 39.47 26.07
C SER A 139 17.21 39.71 25.59
N THR A 140 17.52 40.98 25.28
CA THR A 140 18.87 41.42 24.87
C THR A 140 19.87 41.26 26.02
N GLY A 141 21.08 40.80 25.71
CA GLY A 141 22.16 40.70 26.69
C GLY A 141 23.40 39.96 26.16
N ASP A 142 24.38 39.81 27.05
CA ASP A 142 25.55 38.94 26.81
C ASP A 142 25.25 37.49 27.19
N VAL A 143 26.17 36.57 26.85
CA VAL A 143 26.12 35.17 27.28
C VAL A 143 25.96 35.11 28.80
N GLY A 144 24.98 34.35 29.29
CA GLY A 144 24.67 34.23 30.72
C GLY A 144 23.68 35.27 31.26
N SER A 145 23.27 36.24 30.44
CA SER A 145 22.30 37.29 30.81
C SER A 145 21.14 37.44 29.85
N ALA A 146 21.36 37.26 28.54
CA ALA A 146 20.28 37.19 27.56
C ALA A 146 19.42 35.94 27.78
N THR A 147 18.13 36.03 27.47
CA THR A 147 17.21 34.89 27.51
C THR A 147 16.70 34.55 26.11
N PHE A 148 16.30 33.30 25.92
CA PHE A 148 15.75 32.80 24.67
C PHE A 148 14.57 31.85 24.94
N GLY A 149 13.74 31.66 23.92
CA GLY A 149 12.72 30.63 23.84
C GLY A 149 12.95 29.75 22.61
N TRP A 150 12.42 28.53 22.63
CA TRP A 150 12.42 27.64 21.49
C TRP A 150 11.08 26.92 21.35
N VAL A 151 10.70 26.61 20.11
CA VAL A 151 9.51 25.83 19.76
C VAL A 151 9.88 24.81 18.69
N ALA A 152 9.66 23.53 18.94
CA ALA A 152 9.83 22.43 18.02
C ALA A 152 8.61 22.26 17.09
N SER A 153 8.77 21.61 15.94
CA SER A 153 7.69 21.40 14.96
C SER A 153 6.57 20.49 15.45
N ASP A 154 6.83 19.62 16.44
CA ASP A 154 5.81 18.83 17.15
C ASP A 154 5.06 19.63 18.23
N GLY A 155 5.41 20.91 18.42
CA GLY A 155 4.81 21.81 19.40
C GLY A 155 5.51 21.82 20.77
N ALA A 156 6.50 20.95 21.02
CA ALA A 156 7.31 21.03 22.23
C ALA A 156 7.99 22.41 22.32
N SER A 157 8.06 22.99 23.51
CA SER A 157 8.65 24.31 23.68
C SER A 157 9.32 24.48 25.02
N GLY A 158 10.23 25.46 25.09
CA GLY A 158 10.96 25.77 26.31
C GLY A 158 11.61 27.14 26.23
N ALA A 159 12.26 27.53 27.33
CA ALA A 159 12.98 28.78 27.44
C ALA A 159 14.18 28.63 28.37
N GLY A 160 15.17 29.51 28.23
CA GLY A 160 16.37 29.49 29.04
C GLY A 160 17.17 30.78 28.98
N THR A 161 18.23 30.82 29.78
CA THR A 161 19.27 31.85 29.71
C THR A 161 20.39 31.35 28.81
N THR A 162 20.96 32.23 27.98
CA THR A 162 22.09 31.88 27.11
C THR A 162 23.28 31.38 27.94
N GLY A 163 24.03 30.42 27.40
CA GLY A 163 25.15 29.81 28.13
C GLY A 163 25.93 28.83 27.25
N PRO A 164 27.02 28.25 27.78
CA PRO A 164 27.92 27.40 27.00
C PRO A 164 27.32 26.02 26.65
N SER A 165 26.26 25.58 27.35
CA SER A 165 25.50 24.38 27.03
C SER A 165 24.14 24.46 27.73
N VAL A 166 23.08 24.63 26.96
CA VAL A 166 21.70 24.76 27.44
C VAL A 166 20.84 23.69 26.76
N ALA A 167 20.30 22.74 27.53
CA ALA A 167 19.48 21.67 26.97
C ALA A 167 18.17 22.19 26.38
N ILE A 168 17.77 21.63 25.24
CA ILE A 168 16.51 21.98 24.54
C ILE A 168 15.61 20.75 24.26
N GLY A 169 15.89 19.60 24.89
CA GLY A 169 15.13 18.36 24.70
C GLY A 169 15.79 17.40 23.70
N ASP A 170 15.28 16.17 23.58
CA ASP A 170 15.64 15.17 22.56
C ASP A 170 17.14 14.89 22.37
N GLY A 171 17.90 14.94 23.47
CA GLY A 171 19.36 14.75 23.45
C GLY A 171 20.16 15.93 22.90
N LEU A 172 19.51 17.09 22.68
CA LEU A 172 20.10 18.29 22.11
C LEU A 172 20.37 19.39 23.15
N SER A 173 21.40 20.17 22.88
CA SER A 173 21.74 21.39 23.62
C SER A 173 22.23 22.48 22.69
N LEU A 174 22.11 23.73 23.15
CA LEU A 174 22.62 24.91 22.46
C LEU A 174 23.79 25.52 23.23
N ALA A 175 24.85 25.88 22.51
CA ALA A 175 25.95 26.67 23.02
C ALA A 175 25.86 28.10 22.46
N PHE A 176 25.85 29.09 23.33
CA PHE A 176 25.85 30.50 22.99
C PHE A 176 27.23 31.09 23.24
N GLU A 177 27.87 31.57 22.19
CA GLU A 177 29.22 32.11 22.21
C GLU A 177 29.21 33.63 22.10
N ALA A 178 30.16 34.27 22.79
CA ALA A 178 30.32 35.71 22.78
C ALA A 178 30.70 36.20 21.37
N GLY A 179 30.04 37.28 20.95
CA GLY A 179 30.29 37.95 19.68
C GLY A 179 31.36 39.03 19.76
N SER A 180 31.58 39.71 18.64
CA SER A 180 32.53 40.83 18.56
C SER A 180 32.04 42.11 19.26
N THR A 181 30.75 42.22 19.59
CA THR A 181 30.14 43.38 20.23
C THR A 181 29.21 42.97 21.37
N SER A 182 29.22 43.72 22.48
CA SER A 182 28.21 43.59 23.56
C SER A 182 27.09 44.63 23.35
N PRO A 183 25.81 44.30 23.53
CA PRO A 183 25.30 42.96 23.88
C PRO A 183 25.43 41.97 22.72
N HIS A 184 25.86 40.74 23.03
CA HIS A 184 26.08 39.70 22.02
C HIS A 184 24.79 39.22 21.34
N PHE A 185 23.68 39.20 22.08
CA PHE A 185 22.38 38.73 21.60
C PHE A 185 21.32 39.83 21.70
N VAL A 186 20.54 40.00 20.63
CA VAL A 186 19.55 41.07 20.47
C VAL A 186 18.14 40.47 20.48
N LEU A 187 17.23 41.11 21.22
CA LEU A 187 15.81 40.75 21.30
C LEU A 187 15.19 40.57 19.91
N GLY A 188 14.51 39.44 19.70
CA GLY A 188 13.76 39.15 18.48
C GLY A 188 14.57 38.41 17.40
N ASP A 189 15.89 38.32 17.53
CA ASP A 189 16.72 37.54 16.62
C ASP A 189 16.41 36.04 16.72
N ARG A 190 16.55 35.34 15.58
CA ARG A 190 16.08 33.96 15.43
C ARG A 190 17.07 33.03 14.75
N TRP A 191 17.04 31.77 15.18
CA TRP A 191 17.70 30.65 14.51
C TRP A 191 16.71 29.52 14.31
N THR A 192 16.91 28.74 13.26
CA THR A 192 16.19 27.50 13.02
C THR A 192 17.18 26.35 13.09
N LEU A 193 16.98 25.43 14.03
CA LEU A 193 17.72 24.17 14.10
C LEU A 193 16.97 23.10 13.31
N TYR A 194 17.62 22.46 12.34
CA TYR A 194 17.10 21.34 11.58
C TYR A 194 17.80 20.06 12.02
N VAL A 195 17.05 19.08 12.51
CA VAL A 195 17.60 17.79 13.00
C VAL A 195 16.98 16.62 12.25
N ARG A 196 17.68 15.49 12.27
CA ARG A 196 17.30 14.26 11.57
C ARG A 196 17.48 13.09 12.51
N SER A 197 16.54 12.15 12.48
CA SER A 197 16.60 10.92 13.24
C SER A 197 17.70 10.00 12.71
N ASP A 198 18.05 8.99 13.51
CA ASP A 198 18.84 7.82 13.04
C ASP A 198 20.26 8.15 12.56
N LEU A 199 20.82 9.26 13.06
CA LEU A 199 22.21 9.66 12.86
C LEU A 199 23.05 9.32 14.08
N ARG A 200 24.22 8.73 13.86
CA ARG A 200 25.22 8.53 14.91
C ARG A 200 26.57 9.17 14.55
N PRO A 201 27.36 9.58 15.57
CA PRO A 201 28.76 9.93 15.34
C PRO A 201 29.58 8.68 14.99
N PRO A 202 30.76 8.85 14.34
CA PRO A 202 31.72 7.76 14.15
C PRO A 202 32.19 7.19 15.50
N ASP A 203 32.34 5.87 15.58
CA ASP A 203 32.79 5.16 16.78
C ASP A 203 34.32 5.27 16.93
N PRO A 204 34.84 5.90 18.01
CA PRO A 204 36.28 5.98 18.26
C PRO A 204 36.94 4.62 18.56
N ALA A 205 36.16 3.62 18.97
CA ALA A 205 36.66 2.28 19.24
C ALA A 205 36.80 1.43 17.97
N ASP A 206 36.08 1.77 16.90
CA ASP A 206 36.17 1.09 15.62
C ASP A 206 37.43 1.57 14.86
N PRO A 207 38.40 0.69 14.53
CA PRO A 207 39.60 1.08 13.79
C PRO A 207 39.33 1.65 12.38
N PHE A 208 38.21 1.30 11.76
CA PHE A 208 37.76 1.81 10.46
C PHE A 208 37.18 3.23 10.58
N GLU A 209 36.47 3.52 11.67
CA GLU A 209 35.80 4.80 11.89
C GLU A 209 36.68 5.82 12.64
N ALA A 210 37.59 5.38 13.51
CA ALA A 210 38.46 6.25 14.28
C ALA A 210 39.26 7.28 13.43
N PRO A 211 39.74 6.96 12.21
CA PRO A 211 40.34 7.96 11.33
C PRO A 211 39.38 9.07 10.88
N LEU A 212 38.08 8.78 10.75
CA LEU A 212 37.05 9.75 10.34
C LEU A 212 36.86 10.86 11.37
N ILE A 213 37.07 10.56 12.66
CA ILE A 213 36.87 11.53 13.75
C ILE A 213 37.72 12.78 13.55
N ARG A 214 38.92 12.64 12.98
CA ARG A 214 39.80 13.79 12.67
C ARG A 214 39.27 14.66 11.53
N ASN A 215 38.35 14.13 10.73
CA ASN A 215 37.74 14.80 9.58
C ASN A 215 36.29 15.22 9.84
N VAL A 216 35.78 15.02 11.06
CA VAL A 216 34.49 15.52 11.54
C VAL A 216 34.79 16.61 12.57
N ALA A 217 34.83 17.87 12.11
CA ALA A 217 35.18 19.01 12.95
C ALA A 217 33.97 19.43 13.77
N GLU A 218 34.11 19.56 15.10
CA GLU A 218 33.01 19.99 15.99
C GLU A 218 31.75 19.11 15.86
N GLY A 219 31.92 17.82 15.56
CA GLY A 219 30.80 16.90 15.34
C GLY A 219 30.09 17.04 13.99
N LYS A 220 30.56 17.93 13.10
CA LYS A 220 29.98 18.19 11.78
C LYS A 220 30.83 17.59 10.67
N VAL A 221 30.16 17.01 9.67
CA VAL A 221 30.84 16.54 8.47
C VAL A 221 31.32 17.72 7.63
N THR A 222 32.38 17.49 6.85
CA THR A 222 32.99 18.42 5.89
C THR A 222 33.35 17.64 4.62
N CYS A 223 33.89 18.30 3.60
CA CYS A 223 34.30 17.63 2.36
C CYS A 223 35.28 16.47 2.64
N SER A 224 36.26 16.69 3.52
CA SER A 224 37.25 15.66 3.90
C SER A 224 36.70 14.55 4.80
N SER A 225 35.46 14.64 5.28
CA SER A 225 34.78 13.51 5.92
C SER A 225 34.52 12.39 4.91
N CYS A 226 34.21 12.77 3.67
CA CYS A 226 33.91 11.83 2.60
C CYS A 226 35.08 11.62 1.64
N HIS A 227 35.86 12.68 1.42
CA HIS A 227 36.93 12.68 0.45
C HIS A 227 38.31 12.57 1.10
N ASN A 228 39.22 11.81 0.48
CA ASN A 228 40.63 11.93 0.72
C ASN A 228 41.23 12.80 -0.37
N GLN A 229 41.49 14.06 -0.05
CA GLN A 229 42.07 14.98 -1.02
C GLN A 229 43.43 14.52 -1.54
N HIS A 230 44.16 13.64 -0.83
CA HIS A 230 45.50 13.18 -1.21
C HIS A 230 45.50 11.83 -1.96
N ASP A 231 44.36 11.16 -2.12
CA ASP A 231 44.32 9.83 -2.74
C ASP A 231 42.99 9.57 -3.47
N GLN A 232 43.06 8.81 -4.57
CA GLN A 232 41.92 8.31 -5.34
C GLN A 232 41.93 6.79 -5.52
N SER A 233 42.79 6.09 -4.79
CA SER A 233 42.96 4.64 -4.84
C SER A 233 41.68 3.89 -4.48
N GLU A 234 40.91 4.44 -3.54
CA GLU A 234 39.67 3.87 -3.03
C GLU A 234 38.59 3.72 -4.11
N GLN A 235 37.81 2.64 -4.04
CA GLN A 235 36.79 2.33 -5.05
C GLN A 235 35.49 3.10 -4.76
N PRO A 236 35.00 3.95 -5.69
CA PRO A 236 33.70 4.59 -5.54
C PRO A 236 32.55 3.63 -5.89
N PHE A 237 31.32 4.03 -5.54
CA PHE A 237 30.10 3.33 -5.93
C PHE A 237 29.83 3.40 -7.44
N ASP A 238 30.24 4.47 -8.12
CA ASP A 238 30.00 4.67 -9.55
C ASP A 238 30.54 3.49 -10.37
N PRO A 239 29.68 2.66 -11.01
CA PRO A 239 30.12 1.52 -11.79
C PRO A 239 30.95 1.89 -13.02
N ALA A 240 30.83 3.14 -13.50
CA ALA A 240 31.60 3.67 -14.62
C ALA A 240 32.93 4.31 -14.20
N ALA A 241 33.27 4.29 -12.91
CA ALA A 241 34.48 4.91 -12.41
C ALA A 241 35.75 4.28 -13.05
N PRO A 242 36.73 5.11 -13.45
CA PRO A 242 37.97 4.59 -14.05
C PRO A 242 38.73 3.63 -13.13
N ALA A 243 39.41 2.64 -13.71
CA ALA A 243 40.27 1.74 -12.95
C ALA A 243 41.49 2.48 -12.37
N TYR A 244 41.90 2.08 -11.17
CA TYR A 244 43.12 2.56 -10.52
C TYR A 244 44.22 1.50 -10.66
N GLY A 245 45.27 1.85 -11.37
CA GLY A 245 46.46 1.01 -11.58
C GLY A 245 47.70 1.53 -10.84
N GLY A 246 47.55 2.50 -9.93
CA GLY A 246 48.64 3.19 -9.24
C GLY A 246 48.64 4.71 -9.47
N ASP A 247 49.62 5.39 -8.87
CA ASP A 247 49.73 6.85 -8.85
C ASP A 247 49.59 7.47 -10.26
N GLY A 248 48.80 8.55 -10.36
CA GLY A 248 48.54 9.25 -11.61
C GLY A 248 47.55 8.56 -12.57
N THR A 249 46.98 7.40 -12.19
CA THR A 249 45.89 6.72 -12.92
C THR A 249 44.57 6.81 -12.16
N GLY A 250 43.42 6.55 -12.79
CA GLY A 250 42.12 6.59 -12.10
C GLY A 250 41.50 7.98 -11.93
N TRP A 251 41.90 8.95 -12.75
CA TRP A 251 41.33 10.31 -12.73
C TRP A 251 39.81 10.28 -12.93
N GLY A 252 39.06 10.84 -11.99
CA GLY A 252 37.60 10.87 -12.02
C GLY A 252 36.91 9.93 -11.02
N ARG A 253 37.66 9.16 -10.22
CA ARG A 253 37.13 8.27 -9.15
C ARG A 253 36.59 8.99 -7.90
N HIS A 254 36.48 10.31 -7.94
CA HIS A 254 35.88 11.14 -6.88
C HIS A 254 36.62 11.17 -5.53
N TYR A 255 37.91 10.81 -5.44
CA TYR A 255 38.74 10.99 -4.25
C TYR A 255 38.12 10.42 -2.96
N GLN A 256 37.58 9.20 -3.00
CA GLN A 256 36.90 8.63 -1.84
C GLN A 256 37.89 8.41 -0.68
N ARG A 257 37.44 8.66 0.55
CA ARG A 257 38.29 8.44 1.74
C ARG A 257 38.51 6.96 2.05
N VAL A 258 37.53 6.14 1.72
CA VAL A 258 37.48 4.69 1.95
C VAL A 258 36.74 4.04 0.79
N GLU A 259 36.91 2.73 0.62
CA GLU A 259 36.08 1.93 -0.29
C GLU A 259 34.59 2.21 -0.03
N ASN A 260 33.90 2.61 -1.08
CA ASN A 260 32.49 2.96 -1.02
C ASN A 260 31.67 2.23 -2.09
N ALA A 261 32.22 1.15 -2.66
CA ALA A 261 31.54 0.32 -3.66
C ALA A 261 30.20 -0.25 -3.15
N THR A 262 30.06 -0.44 -1.84
CA THR A 262 28.85 -0.93 -1.15
C THR A 262 28.32 0.07 -0.11
N ASN A 263 28.56 1.37 -0.32
CA ASN A 263 28.09 2.45 0.56
C ASN A 263 28.64 2.43 2.01
N GLY A 264 29.78 1.77 2.25
CA GLY A 264 30.40 1.67 3.57
C GLY A 264 30.60 3.02 4.27
N MET A 265 30.89 4.09 3.52
CA MET A 265 31.03 5.43 4.07
C MET A 265 29.71 6.01 4.60
N CYS A 266 28.61 5.80 3.89
CA CYS A 266 27.27 6.26 4.31
C CYS A 266 26.83 5.55 5.59
N LYS A 267 27.12 4.25 5.66
CA LYS A 267 26.74 3.35 6.75
C LYS A 267 27.43 3.69 8.08
N VAL A 268 28.52 4.47 8.08
CA VAL A 268 29.14 4.95 9.32
C VAL A 268 28.20 5.86 10.11
N CYS A 269 27.55 6.83 9.46
CA CYS A 269 26.68 7.78 10.16
C CYS A 269 25.19 7.40 10.07
N HIS A 270 24.79 6.75 8.97
CA HIS A 270 23.41 6.35 8.70
C HIS A 270 23.16 4.85 8.94
N SER A 271 23.91 4.22 9.86
CA SER A 271 23.86 2.75 10.07
C SER A 271 22.47 2.22 10.41
N ALA A 272 21.63 3.03 11.06
CA ALA A 272 20.27 2.64 11.41
C ALA A 272 19.37 2.37 10.18
N ARG A 273 19.76 2.85 8.99
CA ARG A 273 19.08 2.60 7.71
C ARG A 273 19.68 1.42 6.92
N ASP A 274 20.79 0.85 7.37
CA ASP A 274 21.45 -0.29 6.72
C ASP A 274 20.79 -1.61 7.14
N VAL A 275 19.60 -1.84 6.60
CA VAL A 275 18.77 -3.02 6.90
C VAL A 275 18.55 -3.84 5.64
N GLN A 276 18.36 -5.15 5.81
CA GLN A 276 18.12 -6.08 4.70
C GLN A 276 16.65 -6.52 4.61
N SER A 277 15.80 -6.02 5.51
CA SER A 277 14.35 -6.26 5.51
C SER A 277 13.57 -4.98 5.78
N ALA A 278 12.50 -4.75 5.02
CA ALA A 278 11.57 -3.64 5.20
C ALA A 278 10.91 -3.65 6.59
N SER A 279 10.78 -4.83 7.21
CA SER A 279 10.27 -4.98 8.58
C SER A 279 11.17 -4.36 9.65
N GLN A 280 12.37 -3.90 9.28
CA GLN A 280 13.31 -3.25 10.19
C GLN A 280 13.24 -1.71 10.11
N GLY A 281 12.21 -1.14 9.47
CA GLY A 281 11.96 0.30 9.47
C GLY A 281 12.76 1.09 8.42
N SER A 282 13.22 0.44 7.35
CA SER A 282 13.82 1.14 6.20
C SER A 282 13.82 0.25 4.97
N HIS A 283 13.83 0.85 3.78
CA HIS A 283 13.94 0.12 2.52
C HIS A 283 15.23 -0.71 2.51
N PRO A 284 15.15 -2.01 2.15
CA PRO A 284 16.31 -2.88 2.12
C PRO A 284 17.44 -2.36 1.22
N VAL A 285 18.67 -2.46 1.72
CA VAL A 285 19.93 -2.22 1.00
C VAL A 285 20.91 -3.37 1.26
N GLY A 286 21.89 -3.58 0.38
CA GLY A 286 22.73 -4.78 0.42
C GLY A 286 21.94 -6.05 0.12
N VAL A 287 20.94 -5.93 -0.75
CA VAL A 287 20.10 -7.05 -1.20
C VAL A 287 19.94 -7.04 -2.73
N PRO A 288 19.88 -8.22 -3.37
CA PRO A 288 19.57 -8.31 -4.78
C PRO A 288 18.10 -7.91 -5.03
N ILE A 289 17.81 -7.46 -6.24
CA ILE A 289 16.43 -7.19 -6.65
C ILE A 289 15.66 -8.52 -6.71
N PRO A 290 14.52 -8.67 -6.00
CA PRO A 290 13.74 -9.90 -6.03
C PRO A 290 13.19 -10.23 -7.43
N ALA A 291 12.76 -11.47 -7.64
CA ALA A 291 11.99 -11.84 -8.83
C ALA A 291 10.49 -11.49 -8.67
N GLY A 292 9.73 -11.57 -9.77
CA GLY A 292 8.28 -11.37 -9.77
C GLY A 292 7.90 -9.91 -9.98
N ASP A 293 7.44 -9.26 -8.93
CA ASP A 293 6.90 -7.89 -8.90
C ASP A 293 7.94 -6.76 -9.02
N PHE A 294 9.14 -7.16 -9.45
CA PHE A 294 10.31 -6.31 -9.54
C PHE A 294 11.05 -6.55 -10.85
N ARG A 295 11.79 -5.54 -11.28
CA ARG A 295 12.71 -5.60 -12.42
C ARG A 295 14.03 -4.91 -12.10
N PRO A 296 15.13 -5.28 -12.78
CA PRO A 296 16.35 -4.49 -12.75
C PRO A 296 16.10 -3.06 -13.28
N PRO A 297 16.64 -2.02 -12.60
CA PRO A 297 16.50 -0.65 -13.07
C PRO A 297 17.28 -0.44 -14.37
N SER A 298 16.76 0.45 -15.21
CA SER A 298 17.42 0.83 -16.46
C SER A 298 18.31 2.07 -16.30
N LEU A 299 17.94 2.96 -15.38
CA LEU A 299 18.61 4.24 -15.16
C LEU A 299 19.36 4.32 -13.82
N LEU A 300 19.04 3.46 -12.85
CA LEU A 300 19.65 3.50 -11.52
C LEU A 300 20.85 2.54 -11.43
N PRO A 301 21.97 2.99 -10.84
CA PRO A 301 23.13 2.14 -10.62
C PRO A 301 22.90 1.11 -9.50
N LEU A 302 23.35 -0.12 -9.72
CA LEU A 302 23.52 -1.14 -8.68
C LEU A 302 25.00 -1.24 -8.30
N ASP A 303 25.32 -1.82 -7.15
CA ASP A 303 26.72 -1.99 -6.78
C ASP A 303 27.46 -2.89 -7.78
N ALA A 304 28.73 -2.58 -8.02
CA ALA A 304 29.54 -3.27 -9.03
C ALA A 304 30.08 -4.64 -8.57
N VAL A 305 29.89 -5.02 -7.29
CA VAL A 305 30.44 -6.24 -6.69
C VAL A 305 29.44 -7.40 -6.81
N ALA A 306 28.21 -7.18 -6.36
CA ALA A 306 27.15 -8.18 -6.28
C ALA A 306 25.91 -7.82 -7.11
N GLY A 307 25.80 -6.57 -7.60
CA GLY A 307 24.61 -6.11 -8.33
C GLY A 307 23.40 -5.90 -7.41
N GLU A 308 23.64 -5.50 -6.17
CA GLU A 308 22.63 -5.25 -5.16
C GLU A 308 22.23 -3.77 -5.10
N VAL A 309 21.06 -3.53 -4.53
CA VAL A 309 20.56 -2.20 -4.23
C VAL A 309 21.36 -1.63 -3.06
N GLN A 310 21.85 -0.40 -3.18
CA GLN A 310 22.52 0.33 -2.10
C GLN A 310 21.95 1.74 -1.92
N CYS A 311 22.38 2.49 -0.90
CA CYS A 311 21.89 3.84 -0.65
C CYS A 311 22.05 4.76 -1.89
N THR A 312 23.20 4.66 -2.57
CA THR A 312 23.47 5.45 -3.78
C THR A 312 22.89 4.87 -5.07
N THR A 313 22.10 3.80 -5.00
CA THR A 313 21.17 3.43 -6.09
C THR A 313 20.07 4.48 -6.20
N CYS A 314 19.55 4.95 -5.06
CA CYS A 314 18.48 5.95 -5.01
C CYS A 314 18.99 7.38 -4.87
N HIS A 315 20.04 7.58 -4.06
CA HIS A 315 20.57 8.91 -3.76
C HIS A 315 21.82 9.24 -4.59
N ALA A 316 21.99 10.52 -4.90
CA ALA A 316 23.23 11.10 -5.41
C ALA A 316 23.71 12.17 -4.43
N PRO A 317 24.90 12.03 -3.80
CA PRO A 317 25.35 12.97 -2.77
C PRO A 317 25.53 14.40 -3.24
N HIS A 318 25.71 14.66 -4.54
CA HIS A 318 25.95 16.00 -5.05
C HIS A 318 25.17 16.24 -6.35
N PHE A 319 24.66 17.46 -6.52
CA PHE A 319 23.95 17.94 -7.71
C PHE A 319 22.79 17.03 -8.14
N ALA A 320 22.11 16.43 -7.17
CA ALA A 320 20.87 15.70 -7.32
C ALA A 320 19.71 16.69 -7.30
N ASP A 321 19.19 17.02 -8.48
CA ASP A 321 18.04 17.94 -8.62
C ASP A 321 16.69 17.25 -8.38
N SER A 322 16.70 15.97 -7.96
CA SER A 322 15.51 15.14 -7.75
C SER A 322 14.56 15.18 -8.96
N GLY A 323 15.12 15.11 -10.17
CA GLY A 323 14.35 15.15 -11.42
C GLY A 323 13.83 16.55 -11.77
N GLY A 324 14.54 17.60 -11.35
CA GLY A 324 14.16 19.00 -11.57
C GLY A 324 13.12 19.55 -10.58
N ALA A 325 12.94 18.90 -9.43
CA ALA A 325 12.04 19.35 -8.37
C ALA A 325 12.33 20.81 -7.98
N ASN A 326 11.27 21.57 -7.63
CA ASN A 326 11.35 22.98 -7.24
C ASN A 326 12.09 23.89 -8.25
N GLY A 327 11.93 23.63 -9.56
CA GLY A 327 12.56 24.44 -10.61
C GLY A 327 14.09 24.26 -10.66
N GLY A 328 14.58 23.07 -10.32
CA GLY A 328 16.01 22.74 -10.29
C GLY A 328 16.73 23.14 -9.00
N GLN A 329 16.01 23.67 -8.00
CA GLN A 329 16.57 23.93 -6.67
C GLN A 329 16.71 22.66 -5.83
N GLY A 330 16.12 21.54 -6.27
CA GLY A 330 16.06 20.29 -5.53
C GLY A 330 15.03 20.34 -4.40
N ASP A 331 14.61 19.16 -3.94
CA ASP A 331 13.73 18.98 -2.79
C ASP A 331 14.49 18.62 -1.51
N GLY A 332 15.83 18.61 -1.57
CA GLY A 332 16.70 18.26 -0.45
C GLY A 332 16.77 16.76 -0.12
N TYR A 333 16.01 15.89 -0.80
CA TYR A 333 16.12 14.43 -0.61
C TYR A 333 17.28 13.81 -1.39
N ILE A 334 17.97 14.61 -2.21
CA ILE A 334 19.14 14.23 -3.00
C ILE A 334 18.93 12.94 -3.83
N LEU A 335 17.73 12.81 -4.42
CA LEU A 335 17.35 11.65 -5.21
C LEU A 335 17.92 11.74 -6.64
N ARG A 336 18.29 10.60 -7.22
CA ARG A 336 18.77 10.51 -8.61
C ARG A 336 17.69 10.79 -9.65
N ALA A 337 16.43 10.62 -9.27
CA ALA A 337 15.26 10.85 -10.09
C ALA A 337 14.17 11.49 -9.24
N GLY A 338 13.10 11.97 -9.89
CA GLY A 338 11.92 12.43 -9.17
C GLY A 338 11.31 11.31 -8.32
N MET A 339 10.85 11.65 -7.11
CA MET A 339 10.36 10.68 -6.13
C MET A 339 9.26 9.75 -6.68
N GLY A 340 8.35 10.26 -7.53
CA GLY A 340 7.33 9.45 -8.18
C GLY A 340 7.89 8.43 -9.19
N GLU A 341 8.94 8.80 -9.94
CA GLU A 341 9.53 7.93 -10.99
C GLU A 341 10.62 6.99 -10.48
N LEU A 342 11.20 7.28 -9.32
CA LEU A 342 12.30 6.50 -8.77
C LEU A 342 11.90 5.04 -8.48
N CYS A 343 10.80 4.84 -7.75
CA CYS A 343 10.32 3.51 -7.33
C CYS A 343 10.06 2.59 -8.52
N TYR A 344 9.56 3.22 -9.57
CA TYR A 344 9.11 2.69 -10.84
C TYR A 344 10.22 2.13 -11.74
N GLU A 345 11.49 2.41 -11.45
CA GLU A 345 12.60 1.72 -12.10
C GLU A 345 12.63 0.25 -11.71
N CYS A 346 12.25 -0.08 -10.46
CA CYS A 346 12.29 -1.45 -9.94
C CYS A 346 10.90 -2.07 -9.73
N HIS A 347 9.92 -1.36 -9.17
CA HIS A 347 8.61 -1.92 -8.83
C HIS A 347 7.66 -1.95 -10.04
N THR A 348 7.08 -3.11 -10.33
CA THR A 348 6.26 -3.34 -11.55
C THR A 348 4.77 -3.57 -11.27
N LEU A 349 4.37 -3.67 -10.01
CA LEU A 349 2.97 -3.93 -9.62
C LEU A 349 2.01 -2.81 -10.01
N ALA A 350 2.46 -1.57 -9.95
CA ALA A 350 1.65 -0.37 -10.18
C ALA A 350 1.26 -0.20 -11.66
N ASP A 351 -0.04 -0.04 -11.91
CA ASP A 351 -0.56 0.43 -13.19
C ASP A 351 -0.56 1.97 -13.21
N ARG A 352 0.40 2.57 -13.91
CA ARG A 352 0.58 4.02 -13.95
C ARG A 352 -0.38 4.75 -14.87
N GLU A 353 -1.01 4.03 -15.79
CA GLU A 353 -1.87 4.64 -16.80
C GLU A 353 -3.34 4.57 -16.39
N GLY A 354 -3.73 3.56 -15.62
CA GLY A 354 -5.12 3.31 -15.25
C GLY A 354 -5.46 3.42 -13.76
N ALA A 355 -4.51 3.21 -12.84
CA ALA A 355 -4.86 3.09 -11.41
C ALA A 355 -5.29 4.42 -10.80
N SER A 356 -6.46 4.43 -10.17
CA SER A 356 -7.07 5.64 -9.63
C SER A 356 -6.24 6.28 -8.53
N HIS A 357 -5.58 5.49 -7.66
CA HIS A 357 -4.74 6.07 -6.59
C HIS A 357 -3.46 6.69 -7.11
N LEU A 358 -2.97 6.28 -8.29
CA LEU A 358 -1.68 6.67 -8.83
C LEU A 358 -1.78 7.78 -9.87
N ASP A 359 -2.98 8.26 -10.17
CA ASP A 359 -3.19 9.36 -11.10
C ASP A 359 -2.60 10.67 -10.52
N PRO A 360 -1.67 11.34 -11.22
CA PRO A 360 -1.01 12.53 -10.70
C PRO A 360 -1.94 13.76 -10.58
N SER A 361 -3.13 13.73 -11.19
CA SER A 361 -4.09 14.82 -11.20
C SER A 361 -5.27 14.62 -10.24
N THR A 362 -5.73 13.38 -10.08
CA THR A 362 -6.95 13.01 -9.35
C THR A 362 -6.72 11.94 -8.28
N GLY A 363 -5.54 11.33 -8.25
CA GLY A 363 -5.22 10.23 -7.35
C GLY A 363 -5.00 10.64 -5.90
N ALA A 364 -4.46 9.70 -5.12
CA ALA A 364 -4.34 9.83 -3.68
C ALA A 364 -3.46 11.02 -3.29
N LEU A 365 -3.88 11.74 -2.26
CA LEU A 365 -3.07 12.72 -1.56
C LEU A 365 -3.30 12.52 -0.07
N PHE A 366 -2.27 12.07 0.64
CA PHE A 366 -2.39 11.71 2.04
C PHE A 366 -2.77 12.94 2.89
N PRO A 367 -3.90 12.91 3.62
CA PRO A 367 -4.41 14.06 4.35
C PRO A 367 -3.69 14.30 5.69
N GLY A 368 -2.75 13.44 6.05
CA GLY A 368 -2.19 13.32 7.38
C GLY A 368 -2.85 12.17 8.13
N GLY A 369 -2.10 11.53 9.01
CA GLY A 369 -2.59 10.39 9.78
C GLY A 369 -3.76 10.80 10.69
N GLN A 370 -4.76 9.93 10.77
CA GLN A 370 -5.98 10.17 11.54
C GLN A 370 -6.24 9.09 12.59
N TYR A 371 -5.74 7.89 12.36
CA TYR A 371 -6.14 6.68 13.07
C TYR A 371 -4.90 5.96 13.59
N GLY A 372 -4.12 6.65 14.42
CA GLY A 372 -2.96 6.07 15.08
C GLY A 372 -1.62 6.31 14.39
N SER A 373 -1.58 7.12 13.33
CA SER A 373 -0.35 7.68 12.77
C SER A 373 -0.25 9.19 12.95
N SER A 374 0.97 9.63 13.27
CA SER A 374 1.40 11.03 13.29
C SER A 374 1.98 11.50 11.95
N PHE A 375 1.89 10.68 10.89
CA PHE A 375 2.46 11.00 9.59
C PHE A 375 1.83 12.27 9.01
N PRO A 376 2.63 13.28 8.60
CA PRO A 376 2.11 14.57 8.16
C PRO A 376 1.42 14.49 6.79
N ALA A 377 0.50 15.42 6.54
CA ALA A 377 -0.13 15.58 5.24
C ALA A 377 0.90 15.90 4.14
N HIS A 378 0.71 15.33 2.95
CA HIS A 378 1.55 15.65 1.79
C HIS A 378 1.08 16.90 1.07
N ALA A 379 2.04 17.61 0.47
CA ALA A 379 1.73 18.73 -0.41
C ALA A 379 1.21 18.24 -1.78
N PRO A 380 0.41 19.05 -2.51
CA PRO A 380 -0.21 18.64 -3.77
C PRO A 380 0.74 18.15 -4.87
N ASP A 381 2.03 18.51 -4.83
CA ASP A 381 3.05 18.02 -5.77
C ASP A 381 3.38 16.53 -5.60
N LYS A 382 2.91 15.90 -4.52
CA LYS A 382 3.04 14.45 -4.26
C LYS A 382 1.79 13.64 -4.63
N ARG A 383 0.77 14.25 -5.24
CA ARG A 383 -0.46 13.54 -5.62
C ARG A 383 -0.14 12.34 -6.52
N GLY A 384 -0.76 11.20 -6.22
CA GLY A 384 -0.58 9.96 -6.98
C GLY A 384 0.74 9.24 -6.72
N PHE A 385 1.65 9.81 -5.93
CA PHE A 385 2.93 9.16 -5.66
C PHE A 385 2.78 8.04 -4.63
N CYS A 386 3.67 7.05 -4.71
CA CYS A 386 3.74 5.93 -3.77
C CYS A 386 3.82 6.39 -2.31
N VAL A 387 4.38 7.58 -2.07
CA VAL A 387 4.61 8.12 -0.73
C VAL A 387 3.35 8.53 0.03
N ASN A 388 2.19 8.50 -0.62
CA ASN A 388 0.90 8.69 0.05
C ASN A 388 0.48 7.46 0.86
N CYS A 389 1.11 6.30 0.63
CA CYS A 389 0.86 5.08 1.40
C CYS A 389 2.15 4.48 1.98
N HIS A 390 3.31 4.76 1.37
CA HIS A 390 4.59 4.17 1.76
C HIS A 390 5.67 5.21 2.10
N TRP A 391 6.39 5.06 3.21
CA TRP A 391 7.56 5.88 3.50
C TRP A 391 8.86 5.06 3.42
N PRO A 392 9.72 5.28 2.40
CA PRO A 392 10.86 4.40 2.13
C PRO A 392 11.83 4.19 3.30
N HIS A 393 11.89 5.09 4.28
CA HIS A 393 12.73 4.95 5.45
C HIS A 393 11.92 4.72 6.74
N GLY A 394 10.74 4.11 6.63
CA GLY A 394 9.90 3.71 7.76
C GLY A 394 9.29 4.90 8.52
N TRP A 395 8.08 4.70 9.04
CA TRP A 395 7.46 5.67 9.92
C TRP A 395 7.10 5.02 11.26
N PRO A 396 7.32 5.70 12.40
CA PRO A 396 6.94 5.18 13.70
C PRO A 396 5.46 4.81 13.82
N ASP A 397 5.21 3.66 14.41
CA ASP A 397 3.87 3.28 14.85
C ASP A 397 3.56 4.00 16.17
N ASP A 398 2.58 4.90 16.22
CA ASP A 398 2.26 5.63 17.46
C ASP A 398 1.69 4.68 18.54
N GLY A 399 1.09 3.56 18.15
CA GLY A 399 0.62 2.50 19.06
C GLY A 399 1.76 1.63 19.62
N ALA A 400 2.88 1.55 18.90
CA ALA A 400 4.09 0.88 19.32
C ALA A 400 5.34 1.72 18.99
N PRO A 401 5.62 2.84 19.71
CA PRO A 401 6.65 3.83 19.32
C PRO A 401 8.09 3.33 19.26
N ALA A 402 8.34 2.06 19.62
CA ALA A 402 9.62 1.39 19.46
C ALA A 402 9.76 0.67 18.10
N GLN A 403 8.70 0.63 17.29
CA GLN A 403 8.63 -0.06 15.99
C GLN A 403 8.13 0.89 14.91
N ASP A 404 8.55 0.67 13.67
CA ASP A 404 7.99 1.37 12.52
C ASP A 404 6.93 0.48 11.86
N TYR A 405 6.01 1.08 11.11
CA TYR A 405 5.00 0.33 10.39
C TYR A 405 5.65 -0.70 9.44
N PRO A 406 5.18 -1.96 9.46
CA PRO A 406 5.69 -2.99 8.59
C PRO A 406 5.45 -2.62 7.12
N ARG A 407 6.25 -3.19 6.21
CA ARG A 407 6.16 -2.91 4.75
C ARG A 407 6.25 -1.43 4.37
N LEU A 408 6.83 -0.62 5.26
CA LEU A 408 7.08 0.80 5.05
C LEU A 408 5.80 1.60 4.86
N TRP A 409 4.69 1.21 5.49
CA TRP A 409 3.48 2.03 5.44
C TRP A 409 3.61 3.32 6.24
N VAL A 410 2.68 4.26 6.00
CA VAL A 410 2.58 5.53 6.73
C VAL A 410 1.53 5.49 7.83
N GLU A 411 0.73 4.44 7.89
CA GLU A 411 -0.30 4.21 8.89
C GLU A 411 -0.49 2.70 9.03
N ARG A 412 -1.16 2.28 10.12
CA ARG A 412 -1.42 0.89 10.42
C ARG A 412 -2.21 0.25 9.27
N TYR A 413 -1.72 -0.90 8.84
CA TYR A 413 -2.43 -1.81 7.98
C TYR A 413 -2.05 -3.22 8.41
N ASP A 414 -2.95 -4.02 8.96
CA ASP A 414 -2.63 -5.41 9.28
C ASP A 414 -3.00 -6.33 8.11
N VAL A 415 -2.24 -7.41 7.96
CA VAL A 415 -2.52 -8.49 7.02
C VAL A 415 -2.44 -9.85 7.73
N ALA A 416 -2.26 -9.87 9.05
CA ALA A 416 -2.06 -11.06 9.85
C ALA A 416 -3.00 -11.07 11.07
N ASP A 417 -3.93 -12.03 11.07
CA ASP A 417 -4.84 -12.38 12.17
C ASP A 417 -4.06 -12.97 13.38
N ASP A 418 -3.38 -12.11 14.15
CA ASP A 418 -2.76 -12.51 15.42
C ASP A 418 -3.58 -12.10 16.66
N GLY A 419 -4.67 -11.34 16.45
CA GLY A 419 -5.63 -10.94 17.47
C GLY A 419 -5.02 -10.10 18.60
N THR A 420 -3.81 -9.55 18.41
CA THR A 420 -3.16 -8.67 19.39
C THR A 420 -3.53 -7.21 19.21
N ASP A 421 -4.15 -6.85 18.08
CA ASP A 421 -4.69 -5.52 17.82
C ASP A 421 -6.23 -5.51 17.95
N PRO A 422 -6.78 -4.89 19.01
CA PRO A 422 -8.23 -4.86 19.22
C PRO A 422 -8.98 -3.87 18.31
N ASP A 423 -8.32 -2.90 17.67
CA ASP A 423 -8.98 -1.81 16.96
C ASP A 423 -8.25 -1.43 15.64
N ASP A 424 -8.81 -1.85 14.51
CA ASP A 424 -8.69 -1.24 13.16
C ASP A 424 -7.40 -1.49 12.30
N ALA A 425 -7.21 -2.73 11.84
CA ALA A 425 -6.21 -3.10 10.81
C ALA A 425 -6.32 -2.37 9.47
N GLU A 426 -7.36 -1.56 9.22
CA GLU A 426 -7.64 -0.93 7.93
C GLU A 426 -7.43 0.60 7.92
N ASP A 427 -6.78 1.13 8.96
CA ASP A 427 -6.59 2.57 9.19
C ASP A 427 -5.97 3.31 8.00
N LEU A 428 -4.95 2.73 7.36
CA LEU A 428 -4.34 3.31 6.15
C LEU A 428 -5.38 3.61 5.06
N CYS A 429 -6.37 2.74 4.91
CA CYS A 429 -7.45 2.90 3.94
C CYS A 429 -8.49 3.91 4.46
N PHE A 430 -8.89 3.79 5.73
CA PHE A 430 -9.88 4.69 6.35
C PHE A 430 -9.44 6.13 6.45
N THR A 431 -8.14 6.42 6.61
CA THR A 431 -7.60 7.79 6.59
C THR A 431 -8.00 8.56 5.33
N CYS A 432 -8.32 7.86 4.23
CA CYS A 432 -8.90 8.47 3.03
C CYS A 432 -10.37 8.14 2.78
N HIS A 433 -10.84 6.96 3.22
CA HIS A 433 -12.15 6.38 2.90
C HIS A 433 -13.17 6.43 4.06
N ASP A 434 -13.11 7.46 4.89
CA ASP A 434 -14.04 7.76 5.99
C ASP A 434 -15.03 8.90 5.66
N GLY A 435 -15.10 9.31 4.39
CA GLY A 435 -15.89 10.44 3.92
C GLY A 435 -15.09 11.72 3.64
N SER A 436 -13.80 11.78 3.99
CA SER A 436 -12.90 12.84 3.54
C SER A 436 -11.41 12.45 3.64
N PRO A 437 -10.60 12.57 2.57
CA PRO A 437 -10.88 13.29 1.32
C PRO A 437 -11.72 12.52 0.28
N ALA A 438 -11.85 11.20 0.35
CA ALA A 438 -12.75 10.51 -0.55
C ALA A 438 -14.20 10.80 -0.14
N SER A 439 -15.08 11.10 -1.10
CA SER A 439 -16.50 11.37 -0.80
C SER A 439 -17.28 10.16 -0.25
N THR A 440 -16.65 8.99 -0.24
CA THR A 440 -17.25 7.74 0.19
C THR A 440 -16.80 7.44 1.61
N ASN A 441 -17.75 7.28 2.53
CA ASN A 441 -17.49 6.84 3.90
C ASN A 441 -17.68 5.32 3.99
N LEU A 442 -16.61 4.56 3.78
CA LEU A 442 -16.62 3.11 3.92
C LEU A 442 -16.60 2.68 5.39
N ARG A 443 -16.02 3.49 6.28
CA ARG A 443 -15.96 3.16 7.71
C ARG A 443 -17.36 3.01 8.31
N ASP A 444 -18.29 3.90 7.95
CA ASP A 444 -19.68 3.81 8.40
C ASP A 444 -20.40 2.55 7.87
N GLU A 445 -20.05 2.08 6.67
CA GLU A 445 -20.64 0.85 6.10
C GLU A 445 -20.28 -0.38 6.93
N PHE A 446 -19.02 -0.47 7.37
CA PHE A 446 -18.55 -1.55 8.22
C PHE A 446 -19.07 -1.43 9.67
N ALA A 447 -19.75 -0.34 10.01
CA ALA A 447 -20.49 -0.20 11.26
C ALA A 447 -21.97 -0.60 11.14
N GLU A 448 -22.45 -1.02 9.94
CA GLU A 448 -23.85 -1.40 9.76
C GLU A 448 -24.16 -2.75 10.40
N GLY A 449 -25.06 -2.74 11.38
CA GLY A 449 -25.48 -3.93 12.12
C GLY A 449 -24.40 -4.43 13.10
N THR A 450 -24.58 -5.65 13.61
CA THR A 450 -23.58 -6.28 14.48
C THR A 450 -23.42 -7.73 14.04
N ASN A 451 -22.18 -8.13 13.76
CA ASN A 451 -21.89 -9.49 13.36
C ASN A 451 -22.09 -10.47 14.52
N GLY A 452 -22.66 -11.63 14.20
CA GLY A 452 -22.96 -12.70 15.16
C GLY A 452 -23.46 -13.95 14.44
N ALA A 453 -24.63 -14.46 14.83
CA ALA A 453 -25.30 -15.54 14.08
C ALA A 453 -25.59 -15.11 12.63
N SER A 454 -25.96 -13.84 12.45
CA SER A 454 -26.09 -13.17 11.16
C SER A 454 -24.85 -12.32 10.84
N ILE A 455 -24.59 -12.10 9.55
CA ILE A 455 -23.48 -11.27 9.07
C ILE A 455 -24.07 -10.04 8.39
N PHE A 456 -23.73 -8.83 8.83
CA PHE A 456 -24.27 -7.58 8.27
C PHE A 456 -23.22 -6.83 7.44
N HIS A 457 -21.95 -7.09 7.67
CA HIS A 457 -20.82 -6.62 6.87
C HIS A 457 -19.72 -7.70 6.83
N HIS A 458 -18.79 -7.59 5.88
CA HIS A 458 -17.61 -8.46 5.92
C HIS A 458 -16.74 -8.08 7.14
N PRO A 459 -16.22 -9.06 7.90
CA PRO A 459 -15.44 -8.78 9.11
C PRO A 459 -14.03 -8.32 8.73
N VAL A 460 -13.90 -7.05 8.37
CA VAL A 460 -12.60 -6.41 8.05
C VAL A 460 -11.89 -5.91 9.31
N ALA A 461 -12.60 -5.80 10.44
CA ALA A 461 -11.97 -5.52 11.72
C ALA A 461 -11.47 -6.82 12.34
N ASP A 462 -10.20 -6.87 12.76
CA ASP A 462 -9.57 -8.03 13.41
C ASP A 462 -10.38 -8.58 14.58
N SER A 463 -11.03 -7.70 15.34
CA SER A 463 -11.91 -8.07 16.46
C SER A 463 -13.11 -8.93 16.06
N GLU A 464 -13.49 -8.93 14.78
CA GLU A 464 -14.55 -9.75 14.20
C GLU A 464 -14.03 -10.94 13.37
N GLN A 465 -12.72 -10.98 13.12
CA GLN A 465 -12.07 -12.06 12.39
C GLN A 465 -11.89 -13.29 13.29
N SER A 466 -11.60 -14.43 12.67
CA SER A 466 -11.34 -15.68 13.38
C SER A 466 -10.31 -16.49 12.62
N ALA A 467 -9.43 -17.21 13.33
CA ALA A 467 -8.36 -18.00 12.73
C ALA A 467 -8.76 -18.73 11.44
N GLY A 468 -8.14 -18.33 10.33
CA GLY A 468 -8.41 -18.87 9.00
C GLY A 468 -9.65 -18.30 8.31
N ARG A 469 -10.18 -17.16 8.80
CA ARG A 469 -11.30 -16.36 8.31
C ARG A 469 -11.01 -14.87 8.49
N SER A 470 -9.99 -14.43 7.76
CA SER A 470 -9.64 -13.03 7.57
C SER A 470 -10.14 -12.50 6.22
N VAL A 471 -10.52 -11.23 6.17
CA VAL A 471 -10.90 -10.53 4.94
C VAL A 471 -10.47 -9.08 5.08
N GLU A 472 -9.50 -8.65 4.27
CA GLU A 472 -9.07 -7.24 4.25
C GLU A 472 -9.51 -6.49 3.00
N CYS A 473 -9.32 -5.15 3.01
CA CYS A 473 -9.56 -4.33 1.82
C CYS A 473 -8.82 -4.88 0.59
N VAL A 474 -7.57 -5.34 0.76
CA VAL A 474 -6.73 -5.85 -0.33
C VAL A 474 -7.09 -7.27 -0.80
N ASP A 475 -7.97 -7.99 -0.09
CA ASP A 475 -8.49 -9.27 -0.57
C ASP A 475 -9.47 -9.10 -1.73
N CYS A 476 -10.15 -7.95 -1.77
CA CYS A 476 -11.14 -7.60 -2.78
C CYS A 476 -10.66 -6.50 -3.75
N HIS A 477 -9.70 -5.67 -3.34
CA HIS A 477 -9.18 -4.56 -4.13
C HIS A 477 -7.66 -4.66 -4.29
N ASN A 478 -7.14 -4.14 -5.40
CA ASN A 478 -5.70 -3.95 -5.55
C ASN A 478 -5.39 -2.44 -5.59
N PRO A 479 -4.85 -1.83 -4.53
CA PRO A 479 -4.67 -0.38 -4.48
C PRO A 479 -3.70 0.15 -5.54
N HIS A 480 -2.85 -0.73 -6.11
CA HIS A 480 -1.90 -0.40 -7.17
C HIS A 480 -2.50 -0.46 -8.58
N ARG A 481 -3.72 -1.00 -8.72
CA ARG A 481 -4.34 -1.31 -10.03
C ARG A 481 -5.81 -0.96 -10.13
N ALA A 482 -6.51 -0.73 -9.01
CA ALA A 482 -7.93 -0.43 -9.00
C ALA A 482 -8.22 0.84 -9.80
N ARG A 483 -9.27 0.78 -10.62
CA ARG A 483 -9.68 1.84 -11.55
C ARG A 483 -11.12 2.25 -11.29
N SER A 484 -11.51 3.44 -11.71
CA SER A 484 -12.88 3.94 -11.52
C SER A 484 -13.93 3.10 -12.25
N ASP A 485 -13.58 2.52 -13.40
CA ASP A 485 -14.42 1.63 -14.19
C ASP A 485 -14.37 0.17 -13.71
N ASN A 486 -13.23 -0.25 -13.14
CA ASN A 486 -13.04 -1.59 -12.59
C ASN A 486 -12.29 -1.56 -11.25
N LYS A 487 -13.05 -1.61 -10.16
CA LYS A 487 -12.51 -1.65 -8.78
C LYS A 487 -11.80 -2.97 -8.44
N LEU A 488 -11.99 -4.02 -9.25
CA LEU A 488 -11.38 -5.35 -9.07
C LEU A 488 -10.15 -5.56 -9.97
N ALA A 489 -9.74 -4.53 -10.71
CA ALA A 489 -8.54 -4.61 -11.55
C ALA A 489 -7.32 -5.01 -10.71
N GLY A 490 -6.58 -6.01 -11.16
CA GLY A 490 -5.40 -6.50 -10.45
C GLY A 490 -5.67 -7.56 -9.37
N VAL A 491 -6.92 -8.00 -9.17
CA VAL A 491 -7.32 -8.99 -8.16
C VAL A 491 -7.44 -10.37 -8.80
N THR A 492 -7.15 -11.42 -8.03
CA THR A 492 -7.32 -12.82 -8.45
C THR A 492 -8.64 -13.39 -7.95
N GLY A 493 -9.12 -14.44 -8.60
CA GLY A 493 -10.37 -15.12 -8.28
C GLY A 493 -10.32 -16.61 -8.61
N VAL A 494 -11.49 -17.24 -8.55
CA VAL A 494 -11.70 -18.65 -8.89
C VAL A 494 -12.81 -18.74 -9.92
N ASP A 495 -12.56 -19.40 -11.05
CA ASP A 495 -13.56 -19.55 -12.10
C ASP A 495 -14.56 -20.68 -11.81
N LEU A 496 -15.46 -20.98 -12.76
CA LEU A 496 -16.45 -22.05 -12.60
C LEU A 496 -15.85 -23.46 -12.57
N ALA A 497 -14.68 -23.68 -13.17
CA ALA A 497 -13.97 -24.97 -13.13
C ALA A 497 -13.28 -25.18 -11.77
N GLY A 498 -13.12 -24.12 -10.98
CA GLY A 498 -12.36 -24.14 -9.74
C GLY A 498 -10.89 -23.75 -9.95
N ASP A 499 -10.54 -23.25 -11.14
CA ASP A 499 -9.18 -22.85 -11.48
C ASP A 499 -8.92 -21.40 -11.04
N PRO A 500 -7.72 -21.08 -10.52
CA PRO A 500 -7.32 -19.71 -10.26
C PRO A 500 -7.31 -18.88 -11.55
N VAL A 501 -7.90 -17.68 -11.48
CA VAL A 501 -7.97 -16.70 -12.57
C VAL A 501 -7.46 -15.35 -12.09
N GLY A 502 -6.88 -14.56 -12.98
CA GLY A 502 -6.34 -13.24 -12.65
C GLY A 502 -4.86 -13.08 -12.99
N PRO A 503 -4.29 -11.90 -12.72
CA PRO A 503 -2.89 -11.59 -13.01
C PRO A 503 -1.92 -12.63 -12.44
N GLY A 504 -0.99 -13.11 -13.29
CA GLY A 504 0.03 -14.07 -12.88
C GLY A 504 -0.46 -15.52 -12.71
N THR A 505 -1.73 -15.81 -12.99
CA THR A 505 -2.26 -17.18 -13.02
C THR A 505 -2.14 -17.81 -14.42
N ALA A 506 -2.52 -19.09 -14.56
CA ALA A 506 -2.58 -19.73 -15.88
C ALA A 506 -3.68 -19.13 -16.78
N VAL A 507 -4.71 -18.52 -16.18
CA VAL A 507 -5.80 -17.81 -16.87
C VAL A 507 -5.64 -16.32 -16.60
N ASP A 508 -4.64 -15.72 -17.24
CA ASP A 508 -4.25 -14.32 -17.05
C ASP A 508 -5.21 -13.35 -17.78
N ARG A 509 -6.25 -12.89 -17.05
CA ARG A 509 -7.22 -11.88 -17.50
C ARG A 509 -7.85 -11.17 -16.30
N GLU A 510 -8.55 -10.07 -16.55
CA GLU A 510 -9.42 -9.49 -15.53
C GLU A 510 -10.53 -10.46 -15.13
N ILE A 511 -10.82 -10.48 -13.83
CA ILE A 511 -11.84 -11.35 -13.25
C ILE A 511 -13.24 -10.75 -13.41
N ALA A 512 -14.24 -11.62 -13.51
CA ALA A 512 -15.63 -11.24 -13.28
C ALA A 512 -15.92 -11.15 -11.77
N GLU A 513 -16.91 -10.35 -11.36
CA GLU A 513 -17.24 -10.15 -9.94
C GLU A 513 -17.51 -11.45 -9.18
N TYR A 514 -18.20 -12.41 -9.81
CA TYR A 514 -18.50 -13.69 -9.15
C TYR A 514 -17.24 -14.52 -8.89
N GLU A 515 -16.16 -14.33 -9.67
CA GLU A 515 -14.92 -15.08 -9.52
C GLU A 515 -14.15 -14.64 -8.27
N LEU A 516 -14.26 -13.37 -7.89
CA LEU A 516 -13.81 -12.89 -6.58
C LEU A 516 -14.61 -13.59 -5.47
N CYS A 517 -15.94 -13.58 -5.59
CA CYS A 517 -16.83 -14.15 -4.58
C CYS A 517 -16.55 -15.65 -4.38
N PHE A 518 -16.22 -16.40 -5.44
CA PHE A 518 -15.92 -17.84 -5.36
C PHE A 518 -14.63 -18.18 -4.62
N LYS A 519 -13.68 -17.23 -4.49
CA LYS A 519 -12.49 -17.39 -3.63
C LYS A 519 -12.88 -17.80 -2.21
N CYS A 520 -13.95 -17.20 -1.67
CA CYS A 520 -14.42 -17.40 -0.30
C CYS A 520 -15.80 -18.07 -0.20
N HIS A 521 -16.64 -18.03 -1.23
CA HIS A 521 -18.00 -18.62 -1.20
C HIS A 521 -18.14 -19.86 -2.10
N GLY A 522 -17.06 -20.29 -2.75
CA GLY A 522 -16.97 -21.48 -3.59
C GLY A 522 -16.49 -22.72 -2.83
N ASP A 523 -15.40 -23.34 -3.30
CA ASP A 523 -14.92 -24.63 -2.79
C ASP A 523 -14.26 -24.57 -1.41
N ALA A 524 -13.51 -23.51 -1.16
CA ALA A 524 -12.55 -23.44 -0.05
C ALA A 524 -13.20 -23.29 1.34
N TRP A 525 -14.47 -22.86 1.45
CA TRP A 525 -15.00 -22.27 2.69
C TRP A 525 -16.31 -22.83 3.23
N ASN A 526 -17.06 -23.62 2.45
CA ASN A 526 -18.40 -24.07 2.83
C ASN A 526 -18.42 -25.20 3.88
N ALA A 527 -17.28 -25.52 4.50
CA ALA A 527 -17.20 -26.58 5.52
C ALA A 527 -17.68 -26.14 6.92
N ALA A 528 -17.81 -24.84 7.21
CA ALA A 528 -17.99 -24.35 8.58
C ALA A 528 -19.39 -23.82 8.95
N ARG A 529 -20.31 -23.63 7.99
CA ARG A 529 -21.71 -23.26 8.27
C ARG A 529 -22.67 -24.28 7.64
N PRO A 530 -23.49 -24.99 8.44
CA PRO A 530 -24.44 -26.01 7.95
C PRO A 530 -25.47 -25.51 6.92
N GLU A 531 -25.58 -24.19 6.73
CA GLU A 531 -26.63 -23.55 5.94
C GLU A 531 -26.12 -22.89 4.64
N THR A 532 -24.81 -22.95 4.34
CA THR A 532 -24.26 -22.33 3.12
C THR A 532 -23.81 -23.38 2.11
N THR A 533 -24.33 -23.24 0.89
CA THR A 533 -24.04 -24.09 -0.26
C THR A 533 -22.89 -23.50 -1.07
N ASN A 534 -22.17 -24.36 -1.79
CA ASN A 534 -21.08 -23.93 -2.66
C ASN A 534 -21.60 -23.08 -3.82
N LYS A 535 -21.30 -21.78 -3.79
CA LYS A 535 -21.83 -20.82 -4.78
C LYS A 535 -21.26 -21.05 -6.17
N ARG A 536 -20.03 -21.56 -6.29
CA ARG A 536 -19.48 -21.98 -7.58
C ARG A 536 -20.28 -23.12 -8.19
N LEU A 537 -20.75 -24.06 -7.37
CA LEU A 537 -21.61 -25.17 -7.81
C LEU A 537 -23.07 -24.75 -8.03
N ASP A 538 -23.61 -23.88 -7.18
CA ASP A 538 -24.97 -23.34 -7.34
C ASP A 538 -25.12 -22.53 -8.63
N PHE A 539 -24.10 -21.79 -9.04
CA PHE A 539 -24.14 -21.00 -10.27
C PHE A 539 -23.55 -21.70 -11.49
N GLN A 540 -23.48 -23.04 -11.50
CA GLN A 540 -23.13 -23.77 -12.72
C GLN A 540 -24.23 -23.57 -13.79
N PRO A 541 -23.89 -23.19 -15.04
CA PRO A 541 -24.87 -23.05 -16.12
C PRO A 541 -25.60 -24.36 -16.47
N GLY A 542 -24.98 -25.50 -16.13
CA GLY A 542 -25.58 -26.84 -16.25
C GLY A 542 -26.82 -27.02 -15.36
N ASN A 543 -26.94 -26.27 -14.27
CA ASN A 543 -28.05 -26.39 -13.33
C ASN A 543 -29.39 -26.09 -14.01
N SER A 544 -30.43 -26.85 -13.65
CA SER A 544 -31.75 -26.74 -14.29
C SER A 544 -32.54 -25.50 -13.86
N ALA A 545 -32.21 -24.89 -12.71
CA ALA A 545 -32.71 -23.59 -12.30
C ALA A 545 -31.65 -22.82 -11.49
N PHE A 546 -31.46 -21.53 -11.80
CA PHE A 546 -30.53 -20.63 -11.12
C PHE A 546 -30.87 -19.16 -11.41
N HIS A 547 -30.43 -18.24 -10.55
CA HIS A 547 -30.38 -16.80 -10.89
C HIS A 547 -29.20 -16.51 -11.81
N PRO A 548 -29.34 -15.63 -12.82
CA PRO A 548 -28.42 -15.55 -13.95
C PRO A 548 -27.13 -14.76 -13.64
N VAL A 549 -26.30 -15.26 -12.72
CA VAL A 549 -25.05 -14.58 -12.32
C VAL A 549 -23.91 -14.86 -13.29
N THR A 550 -23.68 -16.14 -13.60
CA THR A 550 -22.54 -16.62 -14.40
C THR A 550 -22.90 -16.84 -15.86
N ALA A 551 -24.19 -17.04 -16.13
CA ALA A 551 -24.76 -17.20 -17.47
C ALA A 551 -26.20 -16.69 -17.49
N ALA A 552 -26.70 -16.36 -18.68
CA ALA A 552 -28.08 -15.94 -18.85
C ALA A 552 -29.04 -17.07 -18.41
N GLY A 553 -30.17 -16.68 -17.82
CA GLY A 553 -31.13 -17.63 -17.25
C GLY A 553 -31.73 -18.55 -18.31
N ARG A 554 -32.10 -19.77 -17.91
CA ARG A 554 -32.73 -20.77 -18.79
C ARG A 554 -34.17 -20.44 -19.19
N ASN A 555 -34.87 -19.64 -18.38
CA ASN A 555 -36.23 -19.22 -18.68
C ASN A 555 -36.21 -18.09 -19.74
N ARG A 556 -36.72 -18.36 -20.94
CA ARG A 556 -36.82 -17.40 -22.05
C ARG A 556 -38.26 -16.99 -22.37
N SER A 557 -39.21 -17.34 -21.50
CA SER A 557 -40.63 -17.08 -21.73
C SER A 557 -40.97 -15.60 -21.88
N ALA A 558 -42.02 -15.32 -22.66
CA ALA A 558 -42.62 -13.99 -22.73
C ALA A 558 -43.14 -13.52 -21.36
N ASN A 559 -43.60 -14.46 -20.53
CA ASN A 559 -44.04 -14.19 -19.16
C ASN A 559 -42.90 -13.65 -18.27
N LEU A 560 -41.69 -14.21 -18.34
CA LEU A 560 -40.55 -13.63 -17.63
C LEU A 560 -40.20 -12.25 -18.19
N ALA A 561 -40.13 -12.13 -19.52
CA ALA A 561 -39.84 -10.85 -20.17
C ALA A 561 -40.82 -9.75 -19.76
N GLY A 562 -42.10 -10.11 -19.57
CA GLY A 562 -43.16 -9.19 -19.18
C GLY A 562 -43.05 -8.69 -17.74
N GLN A 563 -42.33 -9.36 -16.84
CA GLN A 563 -42.25 -8.97 -15.42
C GLN A 563 -40.88 -8.42 -15.00
N LEU A 564 -39.87 -8.42 -15.87
CA LEU A 564 -38.54 -7.94 -15.51
C LEU A 564 -38.49 -6.40 -15.45
N LEU A 565 -37.96 -5.89 -14.34
CA LEU A 565 -37.77 -4.45 -14.08
C LEU A 565 -36.34 -4.01 -14.38
N GLY A 566 -36.07 -2.71 -14.30
CA GLY A 566 -34.72 -2.16 -14.39
C GLY A 566 -34.04 -2.34 -15.76
N GLY A 567 -34.82 -2.54 -16.82
CA GLY A 567 -34.31 -2.81 -18.17
C GLY A 567 -33.72 -4.21 -18.35
N LEU A 568 -33.92 -5.11 -17.39
CA LEU A 568 -33.52 -6.51 -17.50
C LEU A 568 -34.37 -7.22 -18.56
N THR A 569 -33.71 -8.15 -19.25
CA THR A 569 -34.34 -9.06 -20.21
C THR A 569 -34.03 -10.50 -19.81
N PRO A 570 -34.74 -11.51 -20.37
CA PRO A 570 -34.41 -12.91 -20.10
C PRO A 570 -32.96 -13.28 -20.45
N THR A 571 -32.29 -12.52 -21.32
CA THR A 571 -30.88 -12.71 -21.72
C THR A 571 -29.86 -11.99 -20.86
N SER A 572 -30.31 -11.21 -19.89
CA SER A 572 -29.43 -10.47 -19.00
C SER A 572 -28.75 -11.40 -18.00
N THR A 573 -27.53 -11.05 -17.63
CA THR A 573 -26.89 -11.53 -16.40
C THR A 573 -26.96 -10.46 -15.32
N ILE A 574 -27.01 -10.89 -14.07
CA ILE A 574 -26.94 -10.04 -12.88
C ILE A 574 -25.63 -10.30 -12.13
N ARG A 575 -25.31 -9.47 -11.16
CA ARG A 575 -24.13 -9.56 -10.31
C ARG A 575 -24.50 -10.05 -8.92
N CYS A 576 -23.53 -10.56 -8.16
CA CYS A 576 -23.75 -10.88 -6.75
C CYS A 576 -24.19 -9.63 -5.99
N THR A 577 -23.57 -8.48 -6.32
CA THR A 577 -23.89 -7.16 -5.77
C THR A 577 -25.23 -6.58 -6.22
N ASP A 578 -25.94 -7.20 -7.16
CA ASP A 578 -27.34 -6.81 -7.45
C ASP A 578 -28.29 -7.30 -6.36
N CYS A 579 -27.84 -8.20 -5.48
CA CYS A 579 -28.55 -8.66 -4.29
C CYS A 579 -27.80 -8.33 -2.99
N HIS A 580 -26.47 -8.47 -3.00
CA HIS A 580 -25.58 -8.30 -1.85
C HIS A 580 -24.88 -6.94 -1.89
N ASN A 581 -25.51 -5.90 -1.34
CA ASN A 581 -25.04 -4.51 -1.43
C ASN A 581 -25.55 -3.69 -0.25
N ASN A 582 -25.07 -2.44 -0.17
CA ASN A 582 -25.62 -1.42 0.71
C ASN A 582 -27.12 -1.18 0.41
N PRO A 583 -27.99 -1.09 1.45
CA PRO A 583 -29.42 -0.85 1.31
C PRO A 583 -29.80 0.47 0.62
N ALA A 584 -28.95 1.49 0.68
CA ALA A 584 -29.11 2.75 -0.03
C ALA A 584 -29.20 2.56 -1.56
N THR A 585 -28.65 1.46 -2.09
CA THR A 585 -28.77 1.13 -3.51
C THR A 585 -30.17 0.65 -3.90
N ALA A 586 -31.05 0.30 -2.96
CA ALA A 586 -32.41 -0.18 -3.26
C ALA A 586 -33.30 0.82 -4.03
N ASP A 587 -32.85 2.07 -4.18
CA ASP A 587 -33.48 3.09 -5.02
C ASP A 587 -33.52 2.69 -6.51
N ALA A 588 -32.62 1.81 -6.94
CA ALA A 588 -32.54 1.33 -8.33
C ALA A 588 -33.16 -0.06 -8.52
N PHE A 589 -34.18 -0.14 -9.36
CA PHE A 589 -34.69 -1.41 -9.90
C PHE A 589 -33.65 -2.09 -10.81
N GLY A 590 -33.53 -3.41 -10.69
CA GLY A 590 -32.57 -4.22 -11.42
C GLY A 590 -31.14 -4.03 -10.92
N PRO A 591 -30.14 -3.89 -11.83
CA PRO A 591 -28.73 -3.83 -11.45
C PRO A 591 -28.40 -2.69 -10.48
N ALA A 592 -27.70 -2.99 -9.38
CA ALA A 592 -27.34 -2.03 -8.33
C ALA A 592 -26.43 -0.90 -8.83
N ARG A 593 -25.60 -1.19 -9.85
CA ARG A 593 -24.73 -0.21 -10.51
C ARG A 593 -25.48 0.98 -11.14
N ASN A 594 -26.80 0.86 -11.32
CA ASN A 594 -27.64 1.94 -11.84
C ASN A 594 -28.09 2.92 -10.76
N SER A 595 -27.86 2.61 -9.48
CA SER A 595 -28.10 3.53 -8.36
C SER A 595 -27.13 4.70 -8.41
N THR A 596 -27.59 5.87 -7.97
CA THR A 596 -26.72 7.02 -7.72
C THR A 596 -26.18 7.05 -6.29
N ALA A 597 -26.64 6.16 -5.42
CA ALA A 597 -26.13 6.03 -4.06
C ALA A 597 -24.70 5.47 -4.06
N SER A 598 -23.92 5.90 -3.06
CA SER A 598 -22.55 5.48 -2.81
C SER A 598 -22.33 5.39 -1.29
N PRO A 599 -21.51 4.46 -0.80
CA PRO A 599 -20.79 3.42 -1.55
C PRO A 599 -21.67 2.34 -2.16
N GLN A 600 -21.19 1.79 -3.28
CA GLN A 600 -21.72 0.56 -3.88
C GLN A 600 -20.72 -0.56 -3.64
N GLY A 601 -21.21 -1.72 -3.21
CA GLY A 601 -20.45 -2.93 -2.97
C GLY A 601 -20.93 -3.66 -1.73
N PRO A 602 -20.45 -4.90 -1.49
CA PRO A 602 -20.87 -5.72 -0.38
C PRO A 602 -20.07 -5.37 0.89
N HIS A 603 -19.96 -4.09 1.25
CA HIS A 603 -19.23 -3.66 2.45
C HIS A 603 -20.07 -3.94 3.69
N GLY A 604 -21.25 -3.31 3.78
CA GLY A 604 -22.23 -3.51 4.84
C GLY A 604 -23.67 -3.36 4.38
N SER A 605 -24.60 -3.85 5.20
CA SER A 605 -26.02 -3.65 5.08
C SER A 605 -26.73 -3.81 6.42
N THR A 606 -27.71 -2.96 6.69
CA THR A 606 -28.71 -3.15 7.77
C THR A 606 -29.55 -4.44 7.62
N HIS A 607 -29.48 -5.11 6.46
CA HIS A 607 -30.07 -6.43 6.24
C HIS A 607 -28.99 -7.52 6.23
N ALA A 608 -29.17 -8.53 7.09
CA ALA A 608 -28.27 -9.67 7.21
C ALA A 608 -27.91 -10.32 5.86
N SER A 609 -26.79 -11.02 5.81
CA SER A 609 -26.13 -11.48 4.59
C SER A 609 -25.84 -10.36 3.59
N ILE A 610 -25.63 -9.14 4.09
CA ILE A 610 -25.25 -7.95 3.31
C ILE A 610 -26.25 -7.67 2.18
N ARG A 611 -27.56 -7.81 2.42
CA ARG A 611 -28.58 -7.71 1.35
C ARG A 611 -28.96 -6.27 1.11
N ARG A 612 -29.12 -5.84 -0.13
CA ARG A 612 -29.50 -4.44 -0.42
C ARG A 612 -30.97 -4.12 -0.16
N ALA A 613 -31.79 -5.10 0.18
CA ALA A 613 -33.19 -4.90 0.54
C ALA A 613 -33.70 -6.05 1.40
N ALA A 614 -34.89 -5.89 1.97
CA ALA A 614 -35.50 -6.88 2.83
C ALA A 614 -35.70 -8.22 2.12
N TYR A 615 -35.25 -9.28 2.77
CA TYR A 615 -35.54 -10.68 2.42
C TYR A 615 -35.66 -11.49 3.70
N TRP A 616 -36.87 -11.99 3.93
CA TRP A 616 -37.21 -12.76 5.11
C TRP A 616 -36.72 -14.20 4.98
N THR A 617 -35.90 -14.63 5.94
CA THR A 617 -35.20 -15.93 5.90
C THR A 617 -35.78 -16.96 6.86
N ASP A 618 -36.65 -16.59 7.80
CA ASP A 618 -37.23 -17.53 8.78
C ASP A 618 -38.31 -18.41 8.12
N LEU A 619 -38.12 -19.72 8.23
CA LEU A 619 -38.94 -20.77 7.63
C LEU A 619 -40.27 -20.99 8.35
N LEU A 620 -40.37 -20.63 9.63
CA LEU A 620 -41.64 -20.66 10.35
C LEU A 620 -42.59 -19.55 9.87
N GLY A 621 -42.06 -18.61 9.07
CA GLY A 621 -42.78 -17.51 8.45
C GLY A 621 -43.27 -16.46 9.47
N PRO A 622 -43.55 -15.23 9.02
CA PRO A 622 -44.43 -14.34 9.77
C PRO A 622 -45.84 -14.93 9.80
N ALA A 623 -46.69 -14.46 10.71
CA ALA A 623 -48.11 -14.86 10.77
C ALA A 623 -48.91 -14.56 9.49
N GLY A 624 -48.30 -13.89 8.49
CA GLY A 624 -48.70 -14.05 7.10
C GLY A 624 -47.88 -13.32 6.04
N TRP A 625 -48.16 -13.64 4.77
CA TRP A 625 -47.51 -13.03 3.59
C TRP A 625 -47.57 -11.50 3.62
N GLN A 626 -46.41 -10.86 3.40
CA GLN A 626 -46.29 -9.42 3.23
C GLN A 626 -45.21 -9.13 2.20
N ARG A 627 -45.54 -8.29 1.20
CA ARG A 627 -44.60 -7.86 0.15
C ARG A 627 -43.33 -7.21 0.71
N ALA A 628 -43.45 -6.41 1.77
CA ALA A 628 -42.34 -5.70 2.41
C ALA A 628 -41.24 -6.64 2.93
N ASN A 629 -41.55 -7.93 3.18
CA ASN A 629 -40.58 -8.91 3.64
C ASN A 629 -39.69 -9.47 2.52
N PHE A 630 -40.00 -9.19 1.25
CA PHE A 630 -39.33 -9.75 0.07
C PHE A 630 -39.00 -8.69 -0.98
N GLU A 631 -38.82 -7.44 -0.57
CA GLU A 631 -38.50 -6.31 -1.44
C GLU A 631 -37.29 -6.57 -2.35
N LEU A 632 -36.31 -7.36 -1.88
CA LEU A 632 -35.16 -7.76 -2.67
C LEU A 632 -35.53 -8.39 -4.02
N CYS A 633 -36.52 -9.29 -4.03
CA CYS A 633 -36.99 -9.95 -5.25
C CYS A 633 -37.66 -8.93 -6.19
N PHE A 634 -38.38 -7.97 -5.62
CA PHE A 634 -39.17 -6.98 -6.34
C PHE A 634 -38.34 -5.80 -6.86
N LEU A 635 -37.04 -5.79 -6.62
CA LEU A 635 -36.12 -4.94 -7.38
C LEU A 635 -36.02 -5.42 -8.84
N CYS A 636 -36.17 -6.71 -9.10
CA CYS A 636 -36.03 -7.30 -10.45
C CYS A 636 -37.34 -7.82 -11.03
N HIS A 637 -38.26 -8.29 -10.18
CA HIS A 637 -39.55 -8.85 -10.58
C HIS A 637 -40.68 -7.88 -10.28
N ASP A 638 -41.56 -7.65 -11.25
CA ASP A 638 -42.74 -6.80 -11.09
C ASP A 638 -43.80 -7.52 -10.23
N PRO A 639 -44.03 -7.11 -8.99
CA PRO A 639 -45.02 -7.74 -8.12
C PRO A 639 -46.45 -7.58 -8.66
N ALA A 640 -46.75 -6.49 -9.37
CA ALA A 640 -48.07 -6.28 -9.93
C ALA A 640 -48.43 -7.39 -10.93
N ARG A 641 -47.43 -7.87 -11.67
CA ARG A 641 -47.59 -8.93 -12.68
C ARG A 641 -47.34 -10.33 -12.14
N LEU A 642 -46.43 -10.47 -11.18
CA LEU A 642 -46.04 -11.77 -10.64
C LEU A 642 -47.03 -12.28 -9.58
N VAL A 643 -47.44 -11.42 -8.63
CA VAL A 643 -48.19 -11.86 -7.44
C VAL A 643 -49.56 -11.20 -7.27
N GLU A 644 -49.77 -9.96 -7.76
CA GLU A 644 -51.01 -9.21 -7.51
C GLU A 644 -52.10 -9.46 -8.58
N ALA A 645 -51.72 -9.56 -9.85
CA ALA A 645 -52.65 -9.85 -10.94
C ALA A 645 -53.07 -11.33 -10.95
N ARG A 646 -54.38 -11.57 -10.89
CA ARG A 646 -54.95 -12.93 -10.89
C ARG A 646 -54.86 -13.60 -12.26
N ARG A 647 -55.21 -12.89 -13.34
CA ARG A 647 -55.30 -13.45 -14.70
C ARG A 647 -54.41 -12.71 -15.68
N PHE A 648 -54.10 -13.34 -16.81
CA PHE A 648 -53.36 -12.69 -17.91
C PHE A 648 -54.09 -11.44 -18.43
N ASP A 649 -55.43 -11.47 -18.50
CA ASP A 649 -56.25 -10.31 -18.89
C ASP A 649 -56.15 -9.13 -17.88
N ASP A 650 -55.80 -9.43 -16.62
CA ASP A 650 -55.56 -8.43 -15.57
C ASP A 650 -54.09 -7.96 -15.54
N GLY A 651 -53.25 -8.48 -16.44
CA GLY A 651 -51.83 -8.16 -16.54
C GLY A 651 -50.87 -9.14 -15.87
N ALA A 652 -51.33 -10.33 -15.44
CA ALA A 652 -50.45 -11.36 -14.89
C ALA A 652 -49.37 -11.78 -15.91
N SER A 653 -48.19 -12.16 -15.42
CA SER A 653 -47.05 -12.53 -16.29
C SER A 653 -46.18 -13.57 -15.58
N THR A 654 -46.66 -14.82 -15.52
CA THR A 654 -46.06 -15.92 -14.74
C THR A 654 -46.05 -17.23 -15.53
N ASN A 655 -45.04 -18.09 -15.29
CA ASN A 655 -45.03 -19.48 -15.80
C ASN A 655 -45.67 -20.48 -14.82
N PHE A 656 -46.11 -20.00 -13.66
CA PHE A 656 -46.80 -20.77 -12.63
C PHE A 656 -48.27 -20.34 -12.65
N TYR A 657 -49.05 -20.97 -13.54
CA TYR A 657 -50.44 -20.64 -13.84
C TYR A 657 -51.25 -21.93 -14.03
N ASP A 658 -52.54 -21.93 -13.69
CA ASP A 658 -53.48 -23.01 -14.00
C ASP A 658 -54.85 -22.48 -14.45
N ASP A 659 -55.19 -22.71 -15.72
CA ASP A 659 -56.47 -22.34 -16.31
C ASP A 659 -57.54 -23.45 -16.20
N VAL A 660 -57.15 -24.66 -15.81
CA VAL A 660 -58.00 -25.86 -15.89
C VAL A 660 -59.01 -25.92 -14.76
N GLU A 661 -58.64 -25.49 -13.54
CA GLU A 661 -59.51 -25.51 -12.36
C GLU A 661 -59.95 -24.11 -11.89
N GLY A 662 -59.63 -23.05 -12.66
CA GLY A 662 -59.97 -21.66 -12.32
C GLY A 662 -59.10 -21.06 -11.21
N GLU A 663 -57.97 -21.71 -10.94
CA GLU A 663 -56.95 -21.30 -9.95
C GLU A 663 -56.04 -20.17 -10.47
N ASP A 664 -56.04 -19.91 -11.78
CA ASP A 664 -55.40 -18.80 -12.49
C ASP A 664 -53.89 -18.62 -12.11
N ASN A 665 -53.40 -17.40 -11.85
CA ASN A 665 -52.03 -17.17 -11.39
C ASN A 665 -51.80 -17.84 -10.04
N LEU A 666 -50.99 -18.88 -10.03
CA LEU A 666 -50.75 -19.67 -8.82
C LEU A 666 -49.90 -18.92 -7.78
N HIS A 667 -49.10 -17.91 -8.15
CA HIS A 667 -48.47 -17.06 -7.13
C HIS A 667 -49.53 -16.24 -6.37
N TRP A 668 -50.48 -15.64 -7.10
CA TRP A 668 -51.60 -14.92 -6.50
C TRP A 668 -52.46 -15.84 -5.62
N LEU A 669 -52.75 -17.06 -6.10
CA LEU A 669 -53.52 -18.04 -5.34
C LEU A 669 -52.86 -18.33 -3.97
N HIS A 670 -51.58 -18.68 -3.97
CA HIS A 670 -50.87 -19.12 -2.77
C HIS A 670 -50.53 -17.98 -1.80
N LEU A 671 -50.35 -16.75 -2.31
CA LEU A 671 -49.92 -15.61 -1.50
C LEU A 671 -51.08 -14.66 -1.11
N GLU A 672 -52.06 -14.46 -2.00
CA GLU A 672 -53.14 -13.46 -1.84
C GLU A 672 -54.53 -14.10 -1.58
N ASP A 673 -54.92 -15.16 -2.31
CA ASP A 673 -56.29 -15.72 -2.26
C ASP A 673 -56.55 -16.68 -1.10
N ARG A 674 -55.62 -17.61 -0.82
CA ARG A 674 -55.81 -18.62 0.24
C ARG A 674 -55.66 -17.96 1.63
N ALA A 675 -56.76 -17.34 2.06
CA ALA A 675 -56.86 -16.27 3.06
C ALA A 675 -56.83 -16.68 4.55
N ASP A 676 -56.33 -17.86 4.94
CA ASP A 676 -55.91 -18.00 6.36
C ASP A 676 -54.60 -17.23 6.63
N LYS A 677 -53.94 -16.77 5.55
CA LYS A 677 -52.71 -15.96 5.50
C LYS A 677 -51.54 -16.57 6.26
N SER A 678 -51.66 -17.71 6.92
CA SER A 678 -50.85 -17.94 8.10
C SER A 678 -49.49 -18.55 7.84
N ARG A 679 -49.14 -19.00 6.62
CA ARG A 679 -47.93 -19.84 6.50
C ARG A 679 -47.15 -19.86 5.15
N ALA A 680 -47.75 -19.59 3.97
CA ALA A 680 -47.00 -19.68 2.70
C ALA A 680 -46.25 -18.38 2.38
N THR A 681 -44.96 -18.47 2.09
CA THR A 681 -44.09 -17.36 1.71
C THR A 681 -43.19 -17.76 0.53
N CYS A 682 -42.56 -16.77 -0.12
CA CYS A 682 -41.60 -17.04 -1.20
C CYS A 682 -40.53 -18.04 -0.78
N LYS A 683 -40.02 -17.97 0.46
CA LYS A 683 -38.94 -18.83 0.96
C LYS A 683 -39.36 -20.31 1.08
N ASN A 684 -40.65 -20.60 1.30
CA ASN A 684 -41.12 -21.99 1.41
C ASN A 684 -40.98 -22.75 0.08
N CYS A 685 -41.13 -22.04 -1.03
CA CYS A 685 -40.96 -22.60 -2.37
C CYS A 685 -39.56 -22.30 -2.96
N HIS A 686 -39.00 -21.12 -2.71
CA HIS A 686 -37.69 -20.67 -3.20
C HIS A 686 -36.61 -20.82 -2.11
N PHE A 687 -36.41 -22.05 -1.60
CA PHE A 687 -35.57 -22.27 -0.43
C PHE A 687 -34.09 -21.94 -0.68
N ASN A 688 -33.50 -22.44 -1.78
CA ASN A 688 -32.22 -21.93 -2.25
C ASN A 688 -32.46 -21.03 -3.47
N VAL A 689 -32.31 -19.73 -3.27
CA VAL A 689 -32.52 -18.73 -4.33
C VAL A 689 -31.42 -18.78 -5.39
N HIS A 690 -30.23 -19.31 -5.09
CA HIS A 690 -29.13 -19.32 -6.05
C HIS A 690 -29.34 -20.39 -7.12
N SER A 691 -29.79 -21.59 -6.70
CA SER A 691 -30.02 -22.75 -7.57
C SER A 691 -30.79 -23.87 -6.86
N ASN A 692 -31.26 -24.85 -7.63
CA ASN A 692 -31.94 -26.04 -7.13
C ASN A 692 -31.02 -27.24 -6.81
N VAL A 693 -29.70 -27.13 -7.05
CA VAL A 693 -28.75 -28.27 -6.92
C VAL A 693 -28.45 -28.69 -5.49
N ALA A 694 -28.48 -27.75 -4.54
CA ALA A 694 -27.99 -27.99 -3.18
C ALA A 694 -29.09 -28.22 -2.12
N ALA A 695 -30.34 -28.46 -2.54
CA ALA A 695 -31.44 -28.66 -1.61
C ALA A 695 -31.94 -30.11 -1.66
N ASP A 696 -31.48 -30.90 -0.69
CA ASP A 696 -31.90 -32.28 -0.42
C ASP A 696 -33.37 -32.43 0.01
N THR A 697 -34.18 -31.40 -0.16
CA THR A 697 -35.56 -31.31 0.30
C THR A 697 -36.56 -31.59 -0.82
N THR A 698 -36.11 -31.70 -2.07
CA THR A 698 -37.00 -31.85 -3.24
C THR A 698 -36.56 -33.04 -4.09
N GLN A 699 -37.53 -33.68 -4.76
CA GLN A 699 -37.28 -34.69 -5.78
C GLN A 699 -38.03 -34.35 -7.06
N TYR A 700 -37.58 -34.91 -8.19
CA TYR A 700 -38.10 -34.58 -9.51
C TYR A 700 -38.43 -35.87 -10.25
N ARG A 701 -39.66 -35.99 -10.78
CA ARG A 701 -40.10 -37.10 -11.61
C ARG A 701 -40.24 -36.63 -13.04
N ILE A 702 -39.34 -37.07 -13.91
CA ILE A 702 -39.32 -36.63 -15.32
C ILE A 702 -39.55 -37.87 -16.18
N ASP A 703 -40.63 -37.85 -16.96
CA ASP A 703 -41.06 -38.97 -17.80
C ASP A 703 -41.15 -40.30 -17.03
N GLY A 704 -41.59 -40.21 -15.77
CA GLY A 704 -41.74 -41.34 -14.85
C GLY A 704 -40.46 -41.72 -14.07
N VAL A 705 -39.29 -41.22 -14.46
CA VAL A 705 -38.00 -41.49 -13.82
C VAL A 705 -37.75 -40.51 -12.66
N LEU A 706 -37.29 -41.01 -11.51
CA LEU A 706 -37.05 -40.21 -10.31
C LEU A 706 -35.61 -39.71 -10.25
N PHE A 707 -35.44 -38.42 -9.97
CA PHE A 707 -34.17 -37.73 -9.83
C PHE A 707 -34.14 -36.91 -8.53
N THR A 708 -32.96 -36.78 -7.94
CA THR A 708 -32.71 -35.85 -6.82
C THR A 708 -32.33 -34.45 -7.32
N THR A 709 -31.73 -34.38 -8.50
CA THR A 709 -31.41 -33.15 -9.23
C THR A 709 -31.91 -33.32 -10.66
N PRO A 710 -32.66 -32.37 -11.25
CA PRO A 710 -33.15 -32.53 -12.59
C PRO A 710 -31.99 -32.65 -13.60
N PRO A 711 -32.13 -33.45 -14.67
CA PRO A 711 -31.18 -33.48 -15.77
C PRO A 711 -30.96 -32.11 -16.41
N ASP A 712 -29.73 -31.87 -16.86
CA ASP A 712 -29.27 -30.60 -17.42
C ASP A 712 -30.01 -30.17 -18.70
N ASP A 713 -30.61 -31.12 -19.42
CA ASP A 713 -31.34 -30.91 -20.67
C ASP A 713 -32.82 -30.62 -20.47
N VAL A 714 -33.34 -30.73 -19.24
CA VAL A 714 -34.76 -30.52 -18.95
C VAL A 714 -34.96 -29.14 -18.33
N LYS A 715 -35.66 -28.26 -19.05
CA LYS A 715 -36.12 -26.95 -18.56
C LYS A 715 -37.23 -27.11 -17.53
N THR A 716 -36.85 -27.54 -16.33
CA THR A 716 -37.82 -27.68 -15.24
C THR A 716 -38.38 -26.31 -14.86
N HIS A 717 -37.52 -25.28 -14.78
CA HIS A 717 -37.82 -24.00 -14.13
C HIS A 717 -38.26 -24.18 -12.67
N LEU A 718 -37.89 -25.32 -12.08
CA LEU A 718 -38.38 -25.74 -10.79
C LEU A 718 -37.35 -25.47 -9.70
N ILE A 719 -37.90 -24.98 -8.60
CA ILE A 719 -37.22 -24.56 -7.39
C ILE A 719 -37.26 -25.68 -6.35
N SER A 720 -36.41 -25.55 -5.34
CA SER A 720 -36.39 -26.49 -4.22
C SER A 720 -37.17 -25.95 -3.03
N PHE A 721 -38.01 -26.80 -2.47
CA PHE A 721 -38.84 -26.49 -1.31
C PHE A 721 -38.03 -26.38 -0.02
N SER A 722 -38.56 -25.69 0.96
CA SER A 722 -37.97 -25.63 2.29
C SER A 722 -38.22 -26.91 3.09
N PRO A 723 -37.42 -27.20 4.14
CA PRO A 723 -37.59 -28.39 4.98
C PRO A 723 -38.96 -28.54 5.67
N ASP A 724 -39.73 -27.46 5.84
CA ASP A 724 -41.06 -27.48 6.43
C ASP A 724 -42.16 -27.94 5.45
N VAL A 725 -41.88 -27.96 4.13
CA VAL A 725 -42.77 -28.57 3.13
C VAL A 725 -42.63 -30.09 3.19
N GLN A 726 -43.74 -30.79 3.41
CA GLN A 726 -43.73 -32.23 3.66
C GLN A 726 -43.99 -33.04 2.39
N PRO A 727 -43.44 -34.26 2.27
CA PRO A 727 -43.78 -35.15 1.16
C PRO A 727 -45.24 -35.62 1.25
N PHE A 728 -45.86 -35.85 0.09
CA PHE A 728 -47.23 -36.37 0.00
C PHE A 728 -47.31 -37.74 -0.70
N GLY A 729 -48.29 -38.55 -0.32
CA GLY A 729 -48.63 -39.79 -1.02
C GLY A 729 -47.53 -40.87 -0.99
N GLY A 730 -46.80 -40.98 0.13
CA GLY A 730 -45.74 -41.99 0.32
C GLY A 730 -44.40 -41.69 -0.37
N ARG A 731 -44.20 -40.47 -0.86
CA ARG A 731 -42.93 -40.01 -1.44
C ARG A 731 -41.87 -39.76 -0.36
N ALA A 732 -40.60 -39.82 -0.76
CA ALA A 732 -39.50 -39.54 0.15
C ALA A 732 -39.31 -38.03 0.40
N ARG A 733 -39.57 -37.21 -0.63
CA ARG A 733 -39.46 -35.74 -0.61
C ARG A 733 -40.65 -35.12 -1.37
N PRO A 734 -41.02 -33.87 -1.08
CA PRO A 734 -41.83 -33.05 -1.99
C PRO A 734 -41.39 -33.23 -3.44
N GLU A 735 -42.32 -33.57 -4.33
CA GLU A 735 -42.00 -33.97 -5.70
C GLU A 735 -42.61 -33.01 -6.71
N TRP A 736 -41.78 -32.57 -7.64
CA TRP A 736 -42.26 -32.05 -8.91
C TRP A 736 -42.29 -33.16 -9.96
N SER A 737 -43.37 -33.23 -10.74
CA SER A 737 -43.48 -34.17 -11.87
C SER A 737 -43.60 -33.40 -13.19
N ILE A 738 -42.84 -33.82 -14.19
CA ILE A 738 -42.88 -33.27 -15.55
C ILE A 738 -42.98 -34.44 -16.54
N ASP A 739 -43.95 -34.35 -17.45
CA ASP A 739 -43.99 -35.16 -18.66
C ASP A 739 -43.52 -34.27 -19.82
N THR A 740 -42.35 -34.58 -20.39
CA THR A 740 -41.73 -33.76 -21.43
C THR A 740 -42.46 -33.86 -22.76
N THR A 741 -43.20 -34.96 -22.98
CA THR A 741 -43.98 -35.21 -24.19
C THR A 741 -45.30 -34.47 -24.17
N THR A 742 -46.06 -34.59 -23.07
CA THR A 742 -47.37 -33.93 -22.91
C THR A 742 -47.25 -32.51 -22.36
N ARG A 743 -46.04 -32.10 -21.95
CA ARG A 743 -45.72 -30.82 -21.29
C ARG A 743 -46.47 -30.60 -19.98
N ARG A 744 -47.11 -31.65 -19.44
CA ARG A 744 -47.88 -31.57 -18.19
C ARG A 744 -46.91 -31.51 -17.02
N ARG A 745 -47.12 -30.54 -16.13
CA ARG A 745 -46.36 -30.38 -14.90
C ARG A 745 -47.28 -30.48 -13.70
N GLN A 746 -46.81 -31.11 -12.63
CA GLN A 746 -47.59 -31.38 -11.42
C GLN A 746 -46.71 -31.24 -10.16
N CYS A 747 -47.34 -30.97 -9.02
CA CYS A 747 -46.67 -30.97 -7.72
C CYS A 747 -47.33 -31.96 -6.74
N PHE A 748 -46.51 -32.65 -5.94
CA PHE A 748 -46.93 -33.59 -4.92
C PHE A 748 -46.25 -33.26 -3.58
N LEU A 749 -46.97 -32.53 -2.74
CA LEU A 749 -46.46 -32.03 -1.47
C LEU A 749 -47.60 -31.81 -0.48
N SER A 750 -47.28 -31.73 0.80
CA SER A 750 -48.19 -31.29 1.86
C SER A 750 -47.63 -30.02 2.47
N CYS A 751 -48.43 -28.96 2.48
CA CYS A 751 -48.04 -27.65 2.96
C CYS A 751 -49.17 -27.08 3.81
N HIS A 752 -48.83 -26.66 5.03
CA HIS A 752 -49.77 -25.97 5.92
C HIS A 752 -51.04 -26.75 6.29
N GLY A 753 -50.98 -28.09 6.23
CA GLY A 753 -52.12 -28.96 6.51
C GLY A 753 -53.01 -29.23 5.29
N PHE A 754 -52.61 -28.76 4.11
CA PHE A 754 -53.25 -29.05 2.83
C PHE A 754 -52.35 -29.92 1.97
N ASP A 755 -52.95 -30.94 1.36
CA ASP A 755 -52.26 -31.88 0.48
C ASP A 755 -52.46 -31.49 -0.99
N MET A 756 -51.36 -31.42 -1.73
CA MET A 756 -51.35 -31.26 -3.18
C MET A 756 -51.14 -32.63 -3.83
N GLU A 757 -52.21 -33.17 -4.44
CA GLU A 757 -52.24 -34.50 -5.05
C GLU A 757 -52.06 -34.42 -6.58
N GLY A 758 -50.98 -33.78 -7.03
CA GLY A 758 -50.67 -33.71 -8.46
C GLY A 758 -51.49 -32.67 -9.21
N PHE A 759 -51.79 -31.54 -8.57
CA PHE A 759 -52.43 -30.39 -9.22
C PHE A 759 -51.58 -29.96 -10.43
N PRO A 760 -52.19 -29.88 -11.63
CA PRO A 760 -51.48 -29.46 -12.81
C PRO A 760 -51.16 -27.97 -12.75
N TYR A 761 -50.07 -27.57 -13.39
CA TYR A 761 -49.87 -26.18 -13.77
C TYR A 761 -49.32 -26.14 -15.20
N ARG A 762 -49.63 -25.06 -15.91
CA ARG A 762 -49.29 -24.85 -17.32
C ARG A 762 -48.77 -23.42 -17.52
N PRO A 763 -47.61 -23.24 -18.16
CA PRO A 763 -47.29 -21.95 -18.76
C PRO A 763 -48.15 -21.77 -20.02
N ASP A 764 -49.02 -20.75 -20.05
CA ASP A 764 -49.93 -20.50 -21.19
C ASP A 764 -49.23 -19.91 -22.43
N SER A 765 -48.08 -19.24 -22.24
CA SER A 765 -47.36 -18.57 -23.32
C SER A 765 -45.88 -18.33 -23.00
N GLY A 766 -45.02 -19.33 -23.22
CA GLY A 766 -43.58 -19.08 -23.39
C GLY A 766 -42.65 -20.24 -23.01
N ASP A 767 -41.88 -20.70 -24.01
CA ASP A 767 -40.82 -21.71 -23.93
C ASP A 767 -41.24 -23.02 -23.21
N ASP A 768 -42.43 -23.52 -23.55
CA ASP A 768 -43.02 -24.74 -22.98
C ASP A 768 -42.41 -26.03 -23.54
N ASP A 769 -41.32 -25.95 -24.30
CA ASP A 769 -40.64 -27.14 -24.79
C ASP A 769 -39.52 -27.52 -23.80
N PRO A 770 -39.76 -28.49 -22.90
CA PRO A 770 -38.74 -28.94 -21.96
C PRO A 770 -37.55 -29.61 -22.65
N THR A 771 -37.57 -29.80 -23.99
CA THR A 771 -36.56 -30.49 -24.80
C THR A 771 -35.73 -29.57 -25.71
N VAL A 772 -36.03 -28.27 -25.78
CA VAL A 772 -35.25 -27.29 -26.57
C VAL A 772 -34.27 -26.59 -25.64
N PRO A 773 -32.97 -26.47 -25.99
CA PRO A 773 -31.93 -25.84 -25.15
C PRO A 773 -32.26 -24.44 -24.62
#